data_AF-A0A2A2WEZ6-F1
#
_entry.id   AF-A0A2A2WEZ6-F1
#
_cell.length_a   1.000
_cell.length_b   1.000
_cell.length_c   1.000
_cell.angle_alpha   90.00
_cell.angle_beta   90.00
_cell.angle_gamma   90.00
#
_symmetry.space_group_name_H-M   'P 1'
#
loop_
_entity.id
_entity.type
_entity.pdbx_description
1 polymer ?
#
loop_
_entity_poly.entity_id
_entity_poly.type
_entity_poly.pdbx_seq_one_letter_code
_entity_poly.pdbx_strand_id
1 'polypeptide(L)'
;MTLVVLALITVGGVLGYGAWRNAFYVTIEHTDVHPSPDPLDDLTLVDDRLEDVRPDFDPQRVDRRDYEGWQINHSAAVIQLDCPDIRPDRDTAMLRLYATYADAIRESESSGLVVLPSANMLDGVAKQFDDGLYAALDLACFRGDAGFSPAAVDFVEALFSALPPDSHARGFLAAALQLADRPVQLESHQQAAAENWLEEFQADPSRSKPISFYTWNDDLRRVWKFFRFLQHDFEQANVAVPREIADVLASDESLRRDYVELIDFYSKLTNPADGLNLNQLIGSDAELTELARQHHVQLPVVSVLPASTSRETELFNRLFSTGTAAQTNLMVELIRQIRSGDVDLTPRQDSGWYDHQIHALETLLLPTRGKESQKLLLTAKYKRRLIQAFQAMITKRRETHARQLGRIEATAAIPPRKIRPRLRVEPCATFYLRTARSYAFLESFLHAHCEADLGQLHGWREGGERENDLQTELGSMKQLFYGFYLLACEDIGLAPELNDEEAVDVDAAYRAGEAWLADLAHRDLAVDTRVSVPVMYDPAVDTTRLWATLGVRMVKLDAKYVRPPQMRENPQSPWQLVQAERLGDVTYVIAVDEFAEFSLPGRQTLTRKQLRDLADRHPSKQAFLDALSKMATSGR
;
A
#
# COMPACT_ATOMS: atom_id res chain seq x y z
N MET A 1 73.44 37.56 -31.01
CA MET A 1 72.11 38.06 -30.65
C MET A 1 71.00 37.06 -31.01
N THR A 2 70.85 36.66 -32.27
CA THR A 2 69.75 35.81 -32.79
C THR A 2 69.49 34.53 -31.99
N LEU A 3 70.53 33.78 -31.60
CA LEU A 3 70.40 32.57 -30.78
C LEU A 3 69.76 32.81 -29.40
N VAL A 4 70.01 33.97 -28.78
CA VAL A 4 69.43 34.33 -27.47
C VAL A 4 67.94 34.67 -27.63
N VAL A 5 67.57 35.36 -28.71
CA VAL A 5 66.17 35.64 -29.04
C VAL A 5 65.41 34.33 -29.31
N LEU A 6 66.01 33.41 -30.07
CA LEU A 6 65.40 32.10 -30.34
C LEU A 6 65.19 31.30 -29.04
N ALA A 7 66.20 31.26 -28.16
CA ALA A 7 66.10 30.58 -26.86
C ALA A 7 65.01 31.18 -25.96
N LEU A 8 64.90 32.51 -25.91
CA LEU A 8 63.86 33.19 -25.13
C LEU A 8 62.45 32.94 -25.69
N ILE A 9 62.29 32.89 -27.02
CA ILE A 9 61.01 32.51 -27.65
C ILE A 9 60.64 31.06 -27.34
N THR A 10 61.60 30.13 -27.41
CA THR A 10 61.35 28.71 -27.08
C THR A 10 60.99 28.54 -25.60
N VAL A 11 61.72 29.17 -24.68
CA VAL A 11 61.43 29.10 -23.23
C VAL A 11 60.09 29.76 -22.92
N GLY A 12 59.80 30.94 -23.49
CA GLY A 12 58.51 31.61 -23.34
C GLY A 12 57.35 30.79 -23.89
N GLY A 13 57.52 30.12 -25.03
CA GLY A 13 56.55 29.22 -25.62
C GLY A 13 56.28 27.97 -24.77
N VAL A 14 57.32 27.34 -24.22
CA VAL A 14 57.18 26.17 -23.34
C VAL A 14 56.51 26.55 -22.01
N LEU A 15 56.90 27.67 -21.39
CA LEU A 15 56.29 28.15 -20.15
C LEU A 15 54.84 28.60 -20.39
N GLY A 16 54.56 29.30 -21.49
CA GLY A 16 53.22 29.70 -21.88
C GLY A 16 52.30 28.51 -22.17
N TYR A 17 52.80 27.48 -22.87
CA TYR A 17 52.06 26.24 -23.11
C TYR A 17 51.81 25.44 -21.83
N GLY A 18 52.78 25.40 -20.90
CA GLY A 18 52.60 24.80 -19.57
C GLY A 18 51.55 25.52 -18.72
N ALA A 19 51.60 26.86 -18.68
CA ALA A 19 50.61 27.68 -17.98
C ALA A 19 49.20 27.55 -18.59
N TRP A 20 49.11 27.58 -19.93
CA TRP A 20 47.86 27.35 -20.66
C TRP A 20 47.28 25.96 -20.38
N ARG A 21 48.10 24.90 -20.46
CA ARG A 21 47.65 23.53 -20.18
C ARG A 21 47.21 23.34 -18.74
N ASN A 22 47.84 23.99 -17.76
CA ASN A 22 47.39 24.01 -16.37
C ASN A 22 46.10 24.81 -16.16
N ALA A 23 45.89 25.91 -16.89
CA ALA A 23 44.64 26.68 -16.85
C ALA A 23 43.42 25.94 -17.43
N PHE A 24 43.65 24.88 -18.22
CA PHE A 24 42.60 24.03 -18.81
C PHE A 24 42.58 22.59 -18.25
N TYR A 25 43.33 22.29 -17.19
CA TYR A 25 43.13 21.05 -16.42
C TYR A 25 41.86 21.16 -15.55
N VAL A 26 40.72 20.76 -16.13
CA VAL A 26 39.54 20.43 -15.32
C VAL A 26 39.80 19.09 -14.63
N THR A 27 40.11 19.13 -13.33
CA THR A 27 40.08 17.93 -12.49
C THR A 27 38.62 17.49 -12.36
N ILE A 28 38.22 16.50 -13.17
CA ILE A 28 36.95 15.81 -12.99
C ILE A 28 37.14 14.86 -11.82
N GLU A 29 36.78 15.30 -10.62
CA GLU A 29 36.72 14.43 -9.45
C GLU A 29 35.58 13.41 -9.64
N HIS A 30 35.96 12.19 -10.03
CA HIS A 30 35.08 11.04 -9.97
C HIS A 30 34.95 10.62 -8.50
N THR A 31 33.94 11.16 -7.82
CA THR A 31 33.51 10.62 -6.53
C THR A 31 32.93 9.23 -6.77
N ASP A 32 33.68 8.19 -6.43
CA ASP A 32 33.16 6.82 -6.37
C ASP A 32 32.15 6.72 -5.22
N VAL A 33 30.89 7.03 -5.54
CA VAL A 33 29.76 6.93 -4.61
C VAL A 33 29.46 5.44 -4.40
N HIS A 34 30.14 4.84 -3.44
CA HIS A 34 29.70 3.59 -2.83
C HIS A 34 28.52 3.91 -1.89
N PRO A 35 27.27 3.54 -2.22
CA PRO A 35 26.20 3.57 -1.24
C PRO A 35 26.52 2.60 -0.10
N SER A 36 25.98 2.86 1.10
CA SER A 36 25.90 1.84 2.14
C SER A 36 25.20 0.58 1.58
N PRO A 37 25.62 -0.63 1.95
CA PRO A 37 25.03 -1.86 1.42
C PRO A 37 23.52 -1.86 1.65
N ASP A 38 22.76 -2.02 0.57
CA ASP A 38 21.30 -2.03 0.57
C ASP A 38 20.85 -3.46 0.94
N PRO A 39 19.94 -3.68 1.91
CA PRO A 39 19.36 -4.99 2.18
C PRO A 39 18.73 -5.68 0.95
N LEU A 40 18.48 -4.95 -0.15
CA LEU A 40 18.05 -5.49 -1.43
C LEU A 40 19.20 -6.02 -2.32
N ASP A 41 20.47 -5.83 -1.97
CA ASP A 41 21.62 -6.31 -2.77
C ASP A 41 21.69 -7.85 -2.81
N ASP A 42 21.27 -8.53 -1.74
CA ASP A 42 21.13 -10.00 -1.66
C ASP A 42 20.18 -10.58 -2.72
N LEU A 43 19.22 -9.78 -3.22
CA LEU A 43 18.12 -10.25 -4.06
C LEU A 43 18.47 -10.51 -5.54
N THR A 44 19.75 -10.34 -5.91
CA THR A 44 20.36 -10.69 -7.21
C THR A 44 19.47 -10.37 -8.41
N LEU A 45 19.37 -9.08 -8.74
CA LEU A 45 18.56 -8.56 -9.84
C LEU A 45 19.39 -8.49 -11.13
N VAL A 46 18.81 -8.94 -12.25
CA VAL A 46 19.40 -8.89 -13.59
C VAL A 46 18.47 -8.18 -14.57
N ASP A 47 19.04 -7.56 -15.60
CA ASP A 47 18.27 -6.97 -16.70
C ASP A 47 17.50 -8.04 -17.49
N ASP A 48 16.31 -7.69 -17.99
CA ASP A 48 15.59 -8.54 -18.96
C ASP A 48 16.30 -8.55 -20.31
N ARG A 49 16.17 -9.65 -21.06
CA ARG A 49 16.79 -9.82 -22.38
C ARG A 49 15.77 -9.67 -23.49
N LEU A 50 16.22 -9.16 -24.64
CA LEU A 50 15.32 -8.86 -25.75
C LEU A 50 14.89 -10.13 -26.51
N GLU A 51 15.68 -11.18 -26.49
CA GLU A 51 15.38 -12.47 -27.13
C GLU A 51 14.21 -13.24 -26.49
N ASP A 52 13.92 -12.97 -25.21
CA ASP A 52 12.88 -13.63 -24.40
C ASP A 52 11.48 -13.01 -24.61
N VAL A 53 11.43 -11.75 -25.05
CA VAL A 53 10.19 -10.97 -25.27
C VAL A 53 9.79 -11.03 -26.74
N ARG A 54 8.60 -11.55 -27.09
CA ARG A 54 8.18 -11.75 -28.50
C ARG A 54 6.69 -11.46 -28.76
N PRO A 55 6.24 -10.19 -28.63
CA PRO A 55 4.87 -9.83 -28.93
C PRO A 55 4.57 -9.87 -30.44
N ASP A 56 3.43 -10.46 -30.79
CA ASP A 56 2.92 -10.51 -32.16
C ASP A 56 2.38 -9.15 -32.65
N PHE A 57 2.30 -8.99 -33.97
CA PHE A 57 1.70 -7.82 -34.60
C PHE A 57 0.19 -7.99 -34.80
N ASP A 58 -0.58 -7.15 -34.12
CA ASP A 58 -2.03 -7.03 -34.28
C ASP A 58 -2.36 -5.78 -35.13
N PRO A 59 -2.77 -5.93 -36.40
CA PRO A 59 -3.07 -4.80 -37.28
C PRO A 59 -4.32 -4.01 -36.90
N GLN A 60 -5.15 -4.50 -35.97
CA GLN A 60 -6.35 -3.80 -35.48
C GLN A 60 -6.02 -2.84 -34.32
N ARG A 61 -4.88 -3.04 -33.65
CA ARG A 61 -4.47 -2.27 -32.45
C ARG A 61 -3.81 -0.93 -32.78
N VAL A 62 -4.65 0.03 -33.14
CA VAL A 62 -4.23 1.43 -33.38
C VAL A 62 -4.31 2.23 -32.08
N ASP A 63 -3.28 3.04 -31.80
CA ASP A 63 -3.29 4.06 -30.74
C ASP A 63 -4.39 5.10 -31.06
N ARG A 64 -5.36 5.30 -30.16
CA ARG A 64 -6.50 6.23 -30.36
C ARG A 64 -6.07 7.70 -30.48
N ARG A 65 -4.86 8.05 -30.02
CA ARG A 65 -4.37 9.43 -29.95
C ARG A 65 -3.75 9.85 -31.28
N ASP A 66 -4.13 11.04 -31.77
CA ASP A 66 -3.53 11.61 -32.98
C ASP A 66 -1.99 11.67 -32.91
N TYR A 67 -1.39 11.53 -34.08
CA TYR A 67 0.04 11.67 -34.33
C TYR A 67 0.26 12.42 -35.66
N GLU A 68 -0.17 13.69 -35.72
CA GLU A 68 -0.05 14.54 -36.92
C GLU A 68 -0.72 13.91 -38.16
N GLY A 69 -1.87 13.24 -37.97
CA GLY A 69 -2.61 12.51 -39.01
C GLY A 69 -2.12 11.08 -39.29
N TRP A 70 -1.04 10.61 -38.66
CA TRP A 70 -0.58 9.22 -38.78
C TRP A 70 -1.24 8.32 -37.74
N GLN A 71 -1.51 7.07 -38.12
CA GLN A 71 -1.86 5.99 -37.20
C GLN A 71 -0.57 5.31 -36.71
N ILE A 72 -0.45 5.11 -35.39
CA ILE A 72 0.64 4.35 -34.75
C ILE A 72 0.07 3.04 -34.20
N ASN A 73 0.88 1.98 -34.23
CA ASN A 73 0.54 0.66 -33.69
C ASN A 73 1.71 0.09 -32.88
N HIS A 74 1.46 -0.12 -31.58
CA HIS A 74 2.45 -0.57 -30.60
C HIS A 74 2.42 -2.09 -30.34
N SER A 75 1.56 -2.86 -31.03
CA SER A 75 1.34 -4.29 -30.74
C SER A 75 2.62 -5.13 -30.75
N ALA A 76 3.48 -4.96 -31.76
CA ALA A 76 4.80 -5.62 -31.84
C ALA A 76 5.97 -4.80 -31.24
N ALA A 77 5.70 -3.60 -30.71
CA ALA A 77 6.72 -2.76 -30.09
C ALA A 77 7.17 -3.33 -28.73
N VAL A 78 8.39 -2.98 -28.31
CA VAL A 78 8.91 -3.30 -26.97
C VAL A 78 9.59 -2.07 -26.40
N ILE A 79 9.24 -1.69 -25.17
CA ILE A 79 9.76 -0.51 -24.48
C ILE A 79 10.75 -0.96 -23.39
N GLN A 80 11.98 -0.43 -23.40
CA GLN A 80 12.87 -0.56 -22.25
C GLN A 80 12.56 0.54 -21.23
N LEU A 81 12.50 0.17 -19.96
CA LEU A 81 12.35 1.07 -18.82
C LEU A 81 13.59 1.00 -17.92
N ASP A 82 14.15 2.17 -17.57
CA ASP A 82 15.23 2.30 -16.60
C ASP A 82 14.92 3.37 -15.54
N CYS A 83 15.50 3.20 -14.35
CA CYS A 83 15.45 4.15 -13.25
C CYS A 83 16.90 4.54 -12.90
N PRO A 84 17.50 5.52 -13.62
CA PRO A 84 18.90 5.88 -13.43
C PRO A 84 19.14 6.51 -12.05
N ASP A 85 20.35 6.35 -11.54
CA ASP A 85 20.68 6.75 -10.17
C ASP A 85 20.60 8.27 -9.99
N ILE A 86 20.11 8.70 -8.83
CA ILE A 86 20.10 10.12 -8.44
C ILE A 86 21.55 10.54 -8.16
N ARG A 87 22.08 11.50 -8.92
CA ARG A 87 23.44 12.02 -8.72
C ARG A 87 23.38 13.24 -7.78
N PRO A 88 23.96 13.19 -6.57
CA PRO A 88 23.78 14.25 -5.58
C PRO A 88 24.32 15.63 -5.98
N ASP A 89 25.17 15.73 -7.00
CA ASP A 89 25.73 16.98 -7.53
C ASP A 89 24.77 17.72 -8.49
N ARG A 90 23.82 17.01 -9.10
CA ARG A 90 22.95 17.51 -10.19
C ARG A 90 21.47 17.39 -9.91
N ASP A 91 21.10 16.34 -9.18
CA ASP A 91 19.73 15.88 -9.04
C ASP A 91 19.22 16.16 -7.61
N THR A 92 19.66 17.26 -7.00
CA THR A 92 19.43 17.61 -5.57
C THR A 92 17.95 17.66 -5.17
N ALA A 93 17.07 18.13 -6.06
CA ALA A 93 15.63 18.17 -5.82
C ALA A 93 15.00 16.77 -5.64
N MET A 94 15.63 15.71 -6.16
CA MET A 94 15.19 14.32 -6.05
C MET A 94 15.63 13.65 -4.74
N LEU A 95 16.54 14.28 -3.98
CA LEU A 95 16.94 13.85 -2.63
C LEU A 95 16.00 14.39 -1.53
N ARG A 96 15.12 15.33 -1.86
CA ARG A 96 14.19 15.96 -0.91
C ARG A 96 12.97 15.06 -0.68
N LEU A 97 12.61 14.87 0.59
CA LEU A 97 11.33 14.31 0.98
C LEU A 97 10.27 15.42 1.08
N TYR A 98 9.07 15.12 0.56
CA TYR A 98 7.86 15.95 0.62
C TYR A 98 6.82 15.21 1.47
N ALA A 99 5.98 15.94 2.20
CA ALA A 99 4.91 15.35 3.01
C ALA A 99 3.79 14.75 2.14
N THR A 100 3.53 15.36 0.98
CA THR A 100 2.41 15.06 0.08
C THR A 100 2.94 14.77 -1.33
N TYR A 101 2.15 14.07 -2.16
CA TYR A 101 2.45 13.91 -3.59
C TYR A 101 2.27 15.23 -4.34
N ALA A 102 1.24 16.01 -4.01
CA ALA A 102 0.92 17.26 -4.71
C ALA A 102 2.07 18.27 -4.60
N ASP A 103 2.80 18.31 -3.48
CA ASP A 103 3.97 19.19 -3.35
C ASP A 103 5.17 18.70 -4.16
N ALA A 104 5.38 17.38 -4.25
CA ALA A 104 6.43 16.78 -5.07
C ALA A 104 6.16 16.96 -6.59
N ILE A 105 4.90 16.83 -6.99
CA ILE A 105 4.41 17.10 -8.35
C ILE A 105 4.61 18.58 -8.70
N ARG A 106 4.09 19.49 -7.85
CA ARG A 106 4.15 20.95 -8.06
C ARG A 106 5.58 21.48 -8.19
N GLU A 107 6.53 20.97 -7.39
CA GLU A 107 7.95 21.34 -7.49
C GLU A 107 8.62 20.75 -8.76
N SER A 108 8.13 19.62 -9.26
CA SER A 108 8.61 19.03 -10.50
C SER A 108 8.11 19.81 -11.73
N GLU A 109 6.83 20.18 -11.72
CA GLU A 109 6.20 21.00 -12.75
C GLU A 109 6.79 22.41 -12.79
N SER A 110 7.04 23.03 -11.62
CA SER A 110 7.73 24.33 -11.51
C SER A 110 9.17 24.27 -12.05
N SER A 111 9.81 23.11 -11.94
CA SER A 111 11.13 22.80 -12.52
C SER A 111 11.09 22.42 -14.02
N GLY A 112 9.91 22.41 -14.65
CA GLY A 112 9.73 22.05 -16.06
C GLY A 112 9.92 20.56 -16.37
N LEU A 113 9.80 19.69 -15.36
CA LEU A 113 9.95 18.24 -15.51
C LEU A 113 8.62 17.59 -15.86
N VAL A 114 8.63 16.63 -16.80
CA VAL A 114 7.41 15.91 -17.22
C VAL A 114 7.07 14.86 -16.16
N VAL A 115 6.07 15.16 -15.31
CA VAL A 115 5.54 14.22 -14.33
C VAL A 115 4.77 13.11 -15.03
N LEU A 116 5.01 11.86 -14.62
CA LEU A 116 4.20 10.71 -14.98
C LEU A 116 3.60 10.09 -13.70
N PRO A 117 2.27 9.90 -13.61
CA PRO A 117 1.63 9.22 -12.50
C PRO A 117 2.14 7.79 -12.31
N SER A 118 2.67 7.51 -11.12
CA SER A 118 3.32 6.26 -10.77
C SER A 118 2.35 5.25 -10.13
N ALA A 119 2.75 3.98 -10.07
CA ALA A 119 2.04 2.97 -9.28
C ALA A 119 1.91 3.38 -7.80
N ASN A 120 2.93 4.03 -7.22
CA ASN A 120 2.88 4.60 -5.86
C ASN A 120 1.85 5.73 -5.73
N MET A 121 1.84 6.67 -6.67
CA MET A 121 0.95 7.84 -6.68
C MET A 121 -0.50 7.41 -6.86
N LEU A 122 -0.75 6.41 -7.72
CA LEU A 122 -2.07 5.81 -7.92
C LEU A 122 -2.46 4.85 -6.78
N ASP A 123 -1.52 4.20 -6.10
CA ASP A 123 -1.79 3.56 -4.80
C ASP A 123 -2.10 4.58 -3.71
N GLY A 124 -1.53 5.79 -3.78
CA GLY A 124 -2.00 6.93 -3.01
C GLY A 124 -3.47 7.26 -3.29
N VAL A 125 -3.94 7.08 -4.54
CA VAL A 125 -5.35 7.21 -4.93
C VAL A 125 -6.18 6.11 -4.30
N ALA A 126 -5.87 4.85 -4.62
CA ALA A 126 -6.50 3.66 -4.07
C ALA A 126 -6.58 3.75 -2.56
N LYS A 127 -5.42 3.86 -1.88
CA LYS A 127 -5.30 4.05 -0.42
C LYS A 127 -6.39 4.97 0.02
N GLN A 128 -6.32 6.27 -0.23
CA GLN A 128 -7.26 7.21 0.41
C GLN A 128 -8.74 6.84 0.18
N PHE A 129 -9.16 6.21 -0.93
CA PHE A 129 -10.54 5.70 -1.04
C PHE A 129 -10.79 4.37 -0.29
N ASP A 130 -9.91 3.38 -0.46
CA ASP A 130 -9.96 2.09 0.27
C ASP A 130 -10.08 2.37 1.76
N ASP A 131 -9.27 3.34 2.16
CA ASP A 131 -9.32 4.11 3.37
C ASP A 131 -10.79 4.61 3.51
N GLY A 132 -11.24 5.63 2.76
CA GLY A 132 -12.51 6.36 2.94
C GLY A 132 -13.78 5.56 3.24
N LEU A 133 -13.91 4.37 2.64
CA LEU A 133 -15.00 3.41 2.78
C LEU A 133 -15.15 2.85 4.22
N TYR A 134 -14.02 2.46 4.81
CA TYR A 134 -13.98 1.35 5.77
C TYR A 134 -14.42 1.79 7.17
N ALA A 135 -14.00 2.97 7.63
CA ALA A 135 -14.50 3.47 8.90
C ALA A 135 -15.92 4.06 8.83
N ALA A 136 -16.48 4.27 7.63
CA ALA A 136 -17.93 4.45 7.49
C ALA A 136 -18.66 3.13 7.74
N LEU A 137 -18.17 2.01 7.18
CA LEU A 137 -18.67 0.66 7.49
C LEU A 137 -18.50 0.32 8.98
N ASP A 138 -17.35 0.63 9.60
CA ASP A 138 -17.16 0.40 11.03
C ASP A 138 -18.07 1.26 11.91
N LEU A 139 -18.26 2.55 11.57
CA LEU A 139 -19.17 3.42 12.31
C LEU A 139 -20.61 2.92 12.20
N ALA A 140 -21.02 2.47 11.01
CA ALA A 140 -22.32 1.86 10.79
C ALA A 140 -22.50 0.57 11.61
N CYS A 141 -21.54 -0.35 11.52
CA CYS A 141 -21.50 -1.57 12.32
C CYS A 141 -21.47 -1.31 13.84
N PHE A 142 -20.75 -0.27 14.30
CA PHE A 142 -20.68 0.11 15.71
C PHE A 142 -21.97 0.74 16.24
N ARG A 143 -22.72 1.46 15.39
CA ARG A 143 -23.93 2.21 15.77
C ARG A 143 -25.25 1.51 15.47
N GLY A 144 -25.26 0.58 14.52
CA GLY A 144 -26.48 0.02 13.94
C GLY A 144 -27.08 0.89 12.83
N ASP A 145 -26.26 1.73 12.17
CA ASP A 145 -26.72 2.60 11.08
C ASP A 145 -26.81 1.83 9.76
N ALA A 146 -27.65 2.33 8.83
CA ALA A 146 -27.74 1.88 7.43
C ALA A 146 -27.76 0.35 7.26
N GLY A 147 -28.73 -0.34 7.84
CA GLY A 147 -28.96 -1.78 7.60
C GLY A 147 -28.04 -2.73 8.36
N PHE A 148 -26.97 -2.27 9.00
CA PHE A 148 -26.22 -3.08 9.97
C PHE A 148 -27.08 -3.25 11.24
N SER A 149 -27.56 -4.46 11.52
CA SER A 149 -28.42 -4.71 12.69
C SER A 149 -28.26 -6.15 13.20
N PRO A 150 -28.04 -6.38 14.51
CA PRO A 150 -27.87 -5.37 15.56
C PRO A 150 -26.56 -4.58 15.43
N ALA A 151 -26.47 -3.43 16.12
CA ALA A 151 -25.19 -2.76 16.31
C ALA A 151 -24.23 -3.68 17.07
N ALA A 152 -22.93 -3.65 16.75
CA ALA A 152 -21.93 -4.44 17.47
C ALA A 152 -21.88 -4.12 18.98
N VAL A 153 -22.29 -2.90 19.38
CA VAL A 153 -22.41 -2.50 20.79
C VAL A 153 -23.71 -3.02 21.43
N ASP A 154 -24.84 -3.02 20.69
CA ASP A 154 -26.10 -3.62 21.17
C ASP A 154 -25.96 -5.14 21.33
N PHE A 155 -25.26 -5.81 20.41
CA PHE A 155 -24.92 -7.23 20.52
C PHE A 155 -24.14 -7.55 21.80
N VAL A 156 -23.14 -6.74 22.15
CA VAL A 156 -22.36 -6.91 23.39
C VAL A 156 -23.20 -6.59 24.64
N GLU A 157 -24.12 -5.62 24.57
CA GLU A 157 -25.06 -5.32 25.65
C GLU A 157 -26.09 -6.45 25.85
N ALA A 158 -26.54 -7.08 24.77
CA ALA A 158 -27.43 -8.24 24.81
C ALA A 158 -26.72 -9.48 25.39
N LEU A 159 -25.48 -9.77 24.97
CA LEU A 159 -24.64 -10.80 25.61
C LEU A 159 -24.48 -10.54 27.12
N PHE A 160 -24.12 -9.32 27.51
CA PHE A 160 -24.00 -8.94 28.92
C PHE A 160 -25.33 -9.08 29.69
N SER A 161 -26.47 -8.85 29.03
CA SER A 161 -27.80 -9.01 29.62
C SER A 161 -28.22 -10.47 29.78
N ALA A 162 -27.72 -11.37 28.93
CA ALA A 162 -28.01 -12.81 28.97
C ALA A 162 -27.10 -13.60 29.94
N LEU A 163 -25.89 -13.10 30.26
CA LEU A 163 -24.97 -13.76 31.18
C LEU A 163 -25.51 -13.84 32.63
N PRO A 164 -25.43 -15.00 33.32
CA PRO A 164 -25.83 -15.17 34.73
C PRO A 164 -25.21 -14.13 35.66
N PRO A 165 -25.91 -13.63 36.71
CA PRO A 165 -25.42 -12.52 37.55
C PRO A 165 -24.04 -12.73 38.21
N ASP A 166 -23.59 -13.97 38.36
CA ASP A 166 -22.32 -14.43 38.94
C ASP A 166 -21.22 -14.76 37.90
N SER A 167 -21.51 -14.64 36.61
CA SER A 167 -20.57 -14.90 35.51
C SER A 167 -19.28 -14.06 35.57
N HIS A 168 -18.14 -14.69 35.31
CA HIS A 168 -16.84 -14.03 35.19
C HIS A 168 -16.75 -13.15 33.93
N ALA A 169 -17.41 -13.54 32.84
CA ALA A 169 -17.44 -12.79 31.57
C ALA A 169 -18.13 -11.42 31.68
N ARG A 170 -19.01 -11.21 32.68
CA ARG A 170 -19.69 -9.91 32.89
C ARG A 170 -18.72 -8.74 33.10
N GLY A 171 -17.60 -8.97 33.79
CA GLY A 171 -16.56 -7.95 33.96
C GLY A 171 -15.87 -7.57 32.64
N PHE A 172 -15.63 -8.55 31.77
CA PHE A 172 -15.01 -8.33 30.46
C PHE A 172 -15.95 -7.57 29.51
N LEU A 173 -17.22 -8.00 29.37
CA LEU A 173 -18.17 -7.32 28.49
C LEU A 173 -18.52 -5.92 29.00
N ALA A 174 -18.60 -5.69 30.31
CA ALA A 174 -18.81 -4.35 30.85
C ALA A 174 -17.62 -3.40 30.59
N ALA A 175 -16.39 -3.89 30.63
CA ALA A 175 -15.22 -3.13 30.21
C ALA A 175 -15.30 -2.74 28.71
N ALA A 176 -15.74 -3.66 27.84
CA ALA A 176 -15.98 -3.34 26.43
C ALA A 176 -17.05 -2.25 26.27
N LEU A 177 -18.21 -2.38 26.94
CA LEU A 177 -19.30 -1.40 26.89
C LEU A 177 -18.88 -0.02 27.45
N GLN A 178 -18.02 0.02 28.46
CA GLN A 178 -17.43 1.26 28.96
C GLN A 178 -16.49 1.93 27.93
N LEU A 179 -15.78 1.18 27.09
CA LEU A 179 -15.00 1.73 25.97
C LEU A 179 -15.89 2.26 24.83
N ALA A 180 -17.17 1.92 24.82
CA ALA A 180 -18.20 2.43 23.90
C ALA A 180 -19.12 3.50 24.52
N ASP A 181 -18.76 4.08 25.68
CA ASP A 181 -19.55 5.05 26.46
C ASP A 181 -20.96 4.56 26.88
N ARG A 182 -21.17 3.24 27.01
CA ARG A 182 -22.41 2.61 27.55
C ARG A 182 -22.14 1.85 28.86
N PRO A 183 -21.77 2.52 29.96
CA PRO A 183 -21.50 1.86 31.23
C PRO A 183 -22.74 1.16 31.79
N VAL A 184 -22.59 -0.11 32.16
CA VAL A 184 -23.62 -0.97 32.75
C VAL A 184 -23.49 -1.04 34.28
N GLN A 185 -24.58 -1.40 34.98
CA GLN A 185 -24.52 -1.58 36.44
C GLN A 185 -23.88 -2.92 36.81
N LEU A 186 -22.99 -2.89 37.79
CA LEU A 186 -22.16 -4.01 38.23
C LEU A 186 -22.18 -4.16 39.75
N GLU A 187 -22.02 -5.39 40.24
CA GLU A 187 -21.61 -5.61 41.63
C GLU A 187 -20.14 -5.23 41.85
N SER A 188 -19.76 -4.88 43.09
CA SER A 188 -18.40 -4.41 43.42
C SER A 188 -17.27 -5.37 42.99
N HIS A 189 -17.54 -6.69 42.94
CA HIS A 189 -16.58 -7.68 42.49
C HIS A 189 -16.41 -7.68 40.95
N GLN A 190 -17.49 -7.38 40.21
CA GLN A 190 -17.49 -7.27 38.76
C GLN A 190 -16.92 -5.92 38.31
N GLN A 191 -17.19 -4.85 39.07
CA GLN A 191 -16.60 -3.53 38.87
C GLN A 191 -15.06 -3.61 38.91
N ALA A 192 -14.51 -4.24 39.95
CA ALA A 192 -13.07 -4.46 40.06
C ALA A 192 -12.51 -5.34 38.93
N ALA A 193 -13.27 -6.33 38.43
CA ALA A 193 -12.86 -7.14 37.28
C ALA A 193 -12.84 -6.32 35.97
N ALA A 194 -13.84 -5.46 35.75
CA ALA A 194 -13.89 -4.55 34.60
C ALA A 194 -12.75 -3.51 34.64
N GLU A 195 -12.48 -2.94 35.83
CA GLU A 195 -11.36 -2.02 36.05
C GLU A 195 -10.01 -2.68 35.74
N ASN A 196 -9.76 -3.89 36.24
CA ASN A 196 -8.55 -4.65 35.93
C ASN A 196 -8.37 -4.88 34.41
N TRP A 197 -9.43 -5.27 33.69
CA TRP A 197 -9.38 -5.45 32.24
C TRP A 197 -9.06 -4.14 31.49
N LEU A 198 -9.61 -3.01 31.96
CA LEU A 198 -9.35 -1.70 31.38
C LEU A 198 -7.93 -1.22 31.67
N GLU A 199 -7.37 -1.50 32.84
CA GLU A 199 -5.97 -1.20 33.17
C GLU A 199 -5.00 -2.03 32.35
N GLU A 200 -5.22 -3.35 32.21
CA GLU A 200 -4.39 -4.23 31.40
C GLU A 200 -4.37 -3.79 29.92
N PHE A 201 -5.53 -3.49 29.34
CA PHE A 201 -5.63 -3.00 27.96
C PHE A 201 -4.89 -1.67 27.78
N GLN A 202 -5.03 -0.73 28.73
CA GLN A 202 -4.35 0.57 28.69
C GLN A 202 -2.82 0.44 28.93
N ALA A 203 -2.37 -0.58 29.64
CA ALA A 203 -0.96 -0.88 29.86
C ALA A 203 -0.24 -1.37 28.58
N ASP A 204 -0.95 -1.71 27.50
CA ASP A 204 -0.37 -2.00 26.18
C ASP A 204 -0.71 -0.93 25.11
N PRO A 205 0.16 0.09 24.93
CA PRO A 205 0.04 1.09 23.87
C PRO A 205 0.16 0.55 22.43
N SER A 206 0.50 -0.72 22.21
CA SER A 206 0.44 -1.34 20.87
C SER A 206 -0.98 -1.83 20.53
N ARG A 207 -1.83 -2.04 21.55
CA ARG A 207 -3.24 -2.41 21.40
C ARG A 207 -4.21 -1.24 21.61
N SER A 208 -4.08 -0.49 22.71
CA SER A 208 -5.11 0.47 23.15
C SER A 208 -5.00 1.87 22.56
N LYS A 209 -3.84 2.25 22.02
CA LYS A 209 -3.60 3.58 21.42
C LYS A 209 -4.14 3.64 19.98
N PRO A 210 -5.12 4.50 19.65
CA PRO A 210 -5.59 4.65 18.29
C PRO A 210 -4.47 5.11 17.34
N ILE A 211 -4.31 4.40 16.24
CA ILE A 211 -3.38 4.70 15.14
C ILE A 211 -4.16 4.91 13.84
N SER A 212 -3.45 5.16 12.74
CA SER A 212 -4.06 5.38 11.42
C SER A 212 -5.12 6.51 11.45
N PHE A 213 -6.13 6.42 10.59
CA PHE A 213 -7.30 7.30 10.53
C PHE A 213 -8.17 7.30 11.81
N TYR A 214 -8.08 6.30 12.70
CA TYR A 214 -8.88 6.29 13.94
C TYR A 214 -8.56 7.45 14.89
N THR A 215 -7.54 8.24 14.56
CA THR A 215 -7.19 9.48 15.26
C THR A 215 -8.04 10.69 14.85
N TRP A 216 -8.89 10.60 13.81
CA TRP A 216 -9.53 11.77 13.20
C TRP A 216 -10.72 12.36 13.96
N ASN A 217 -11.53 11.53 14.62
CA ASN A 217 -12.62 11.98 15.49
C ASN A 217 -12.77 11.05 16.70
N ASP A 218 -13.56 11.42 17.70
CA ASP A 218 -13.65 10.66 18.96
C ASP A 218 -14.52 9.39 18.86
N ASP A 219 -15.48 9.33 17.93
CA ASP A 219 -16.21 8.09 17.62
C ASP A 219 -15.27 7.01 17.09
N LEU A 220 -14.40 7.38 16.14
CA LEU A 220 -13.38 6.51 15.60
C LEU A 220 -12.37 6.06 16.66
N ARG A 221 -12.06 6.90 17.66
CA ARG A 221 -11.25 6.50 18.82
C ARG A 221 -11.97 5.50 19.73
N ARG A 222 -13.31 5.58 19.87
CA ARG A 222 -14.14 4.57 20.55
C ARG A 222 -14.16 3.25 19.77
N VAL A 223 -14.44 3.31 18.47
CA VAL A 223 -14.44 2.14 17.56
C VAL A 223 -13.11 1.38 17.65
N TRP A 224 -11.95 2.05 17.56
CA TRP A 224 -10.65 1.39 17.76
C TRP A 224 -10.59 0.66 19.10
N LYS A 225 -10.87 1.35 20.21
CA LYS A 225 -10.74 0.79 21.55
C LYS A 225 -11.67 -0.40 21.77
N PHE A 226 -12.95 -0.27 21.41
CA PHE A 226 -13.97 -1.31 21.56
C PHE A 226 -13.58 -2.60 20.83
N PHE A 227 -13.28 -2.52 19.53
CA PHE A 227 -12.94 -3.70 18.74
C PHE A 227 -11.55 -4.27 19.10
N ARG A 228 -10.53 -3.44 19.39
CA ARG A 228 -9.20 -3.92 19.83
C ARG A 228 -9.18 -4.53 21.23
N PHE A 229 -10.19 -4.21 22.05
CA PHE A 229 -10.43 -4.84 23.35
C PHE A 229 -11.12 -6.21 23.17
N LEU A 230 -12.15 -6.30 22.31
CA LEU A 230 -12.81 -7.58 21.99
C LEU A 230 -11.91 -8.57 21.23
N GLN A 231 -10.88 -8.05 20.53
CA GLN A 231 -9.68 -8.77 20.08
C GLN A 231 -8.70 -9.04 21.24
N HIS A 232 -9.19 -9.50 22.40
CA HIS A 232 -8.36 -10.07 23.46
C HIS A 232 -8.30 -11.59 23.28
N ASP A 233 -7.08 -12.09 23.17
CA ASP A 233 -6.78 -13.49 22.91
C ASP A 233 -6.75 -14.25 24.24
N PHE A 234 -7.78 -15.06 24.48
CA PHE A 234 -7.84 -15.96 25.63
C PHE A 234 -7.10 -17.26 25.29
N GLU A 235 -6.07 -17.56 26.08
CA GLU A 235 -5.38 -18.85 26.09
C GLU A 235 -6.18 -19.89 26.89
N GLN A 236 -5.73 -21.16 26.85
CA GLN A 236 -6.33 -22.26 27.63
C GLN A 236 -6.43 -21.94 29.15
N ALA A 237 -5.55 -21.10 29.68
CA ALA A 237 -5.52 -20.73 31.10
C ALA A 237 -6.63 -19.75 31.53
N ASN A 238 -7.17 -18.93 30.62
CA ASN A 238 -8.23 -17.95 30.88
C ASN A 238 -9.50 -18.17 30.02
N VAL A 239 -9.61 -19.34 29.35
CA VAL A 239 -10.72 -19.76 28.47
C VAL A 239 -12.11 -19.82 29.12
N ALA A 240 -12.23 -19.66 30.45
CA ALA A 240 -13.52 -19.62 31.14
C ALA A 240 -14.42 -18.47 30.67
N VAL A 241 -13.87 -17.26 30.50
CA VAL A 241 -14.61 -16.07 30.04
C VAL A 241 -15.25 -16.28 28.66
N PRO A 242 -14.52 -16.68 27.60
CA PRO A 242 -15.14 -16.94 26.29
C PRO A 242 -16.04 -18.18 26.29
N ARG A 243 -15.84 -19.18 27.17
CA ARG A 243 -16.77 -20.31 27.31
C ARG A 243 -18.13 -19.89 27.86
N GLU A 244 -18.18 -19.07 28.91
CA GLU A 244 -19.46 -18.53 29.43
C GLU A 244 -20.24 -17.74 28.37
N ILE A 245 -19.55 -17.00 27.50
CA ILE A 245 -20.18 -16.26 26.38
C ILE A 245 -20.64 -17.25 25.28
N ALA A 246 -19.85 -18.28 24.98
CA ALA A 246 -20.24 -19.32 24.03
C ALA A 246 -21.44 -20.14 24.52
N ASP A 247 -21.58 -20.39 25.83
CA ASP A 247 -22.74 -21.04 26.42
C ASP A 247 -24.02 -20.18 26.27
N VAL A 248 -23.91 -18.86 26.39
CA VAL A 248 -25.01 -17.93 26.04
C VAL A 248 -25.38 -18.08 24.57
N LEU A 249 -24.41 -18.04 23.65
CA LEU A 249 -24.66 -18.23 22.21
C LEU A 249 -25.21 -19.64 21.88
N ALA A 250 -24.87 -20.67 22.67
CA ALA A 250 -25.44 -22.01 22.53
C ALA A 250 -26.91 -22.09 22.99
N SER A 251 -27.33 -21.17 23.86
CA SER A 251 -28.70 -21.08 24.38
C SER A 251 -29.61 -20.13 23.59
N ASP A 252 -29.06 -19.12 22.92
CA ASP A 252 -29.78 -18.13 22.11
C ASP A 252 -29.33 -18.15 20.65
N GLU A 253 -30.10 -18.86 19.82
CA GLU A 253 -29.91 -18.99 18.37
C GLU A 253 -30.22 -17.68 17.59
N SER A 254 -30.69 -16.61 18.24
CA SER A 254 -30.71 -15.27 17.65
C SER A 254 -29.36 -14.59 17.85
N LEU A 255 -28.89 -14.44 19.10
CA LEU A 255 -27.58 -13.85 19.38
C LEU A 255 -26.44 -14.59 18.67
N ARG A 256 -26.58 -15.90 18.48
CA ARG A 256 -25.66 -16.71 17.69
C ARG A 256 -25.62 -16.36 16.20
N ARG A 257 -26.77 -16.02 15.60
CA ARG A 257 -26.84 -15.57 14.21
C ARG A 257 -26.18 -14.21 14.07
N ASP A 258 -26.57 -13.28 14.92
CA ASP A 258 -26.03 -11.92 14.99
C ASP A 258 -24.49 -11.95 15.15
N TYR A 259 -23.98 -12.88 15.97
CA TYR A 259 -22.55 -13.13 16.11
C TYR A 259 -21.88 -13.66 14.84
N VAL A 260 -22.46 -14.70 14.21
CA VAL A 260 -21.89 -15.30 13.00
C VAL A 260 -21.90 -14.30 11.84
N GLU A 261 -22.94 -13.51 11.69
CA GLU A 261 -23.06 -12.47 10.67
C GLU A 261 -21.98 -11.37 10.84
N LEU A 262 -21.73 -10.94 12.07
CA LEU A 262 -20.65 -10.01 12.41
C LEU A 262 -19.25 -10.57 12.11
N ILE A 263 -19.03 -11.86 12.34
CA ILE A 263 -17.76 -12.55 12.00
C ILE A 263 -17.60 -12.73 10.49
N ASP A 264 -18.64 -13.17 9.79
CA ASP A 264 -18.62 -13.41 8.35
C ASP A 264 -18.40 -12.09 7.58
N PHE A 265 -19.03 -10.99 8.01
CA PHE A 265 -18.78 -9.65 7.47
C PHE A 265 -17.29 -9.26 7.53
N TYR A 266 -16.65 -9.34 8.69
CA TYR A 266 -15.22 -9.02 8.80
C TYR A 266 -14.31 -10.05 8.12
N SER A 267 -14.75 -11.32 7.97
CA SER A 267 -14.03 -12.33 7.20
C SER A 267 -13.88 -11.97 5.72
N LYS A 268 -14.86 -11.26 5.16
CA LYS A 268 -14.91 -10.84 3.75
C LYS A 268 -14.43 -9.42 3.51
N LEU A 269 -14.69 -8.50 4.43
CA LEU A 269 -14.16 -7.14 4.37
C LEU A 269 -12.63 -7.13 4.55
N THR A 270 -12.09 -7.95 5.46
CA THR A 270 -10.63 -8.05 5.71
C THR A 270 -10.08 -9.39 5.22
N ASN A 271 -10.23 -10.45 6.03
CA ASN A 271 -9.79 -11.83 5.79
C ASN A 271 -10.34 -12.72 6.94
N PRO A 272 -10.38 -14.07 6.77
CA PRO A 272 -10.70 -15.03 7.84
C PRO A 272 -9.87 -14.86 9.12
N ALA A 273 -10.37 -15.39 10.24
CA ALA A 273 -9.73 -15.27 11.55
C ALA A 273 -8.36 -15.97 11.65
N ASP A 274 -7.44 -15.43 12.46
CA ASP A 274 -6.13 -16.04 12.76
C ASP A 274 -6.16 -17.02 13.97
N GLY A 275 -6.99 -16.73 14.97
CA GLY A 275 -7.38 -17.60 16.08
C GLY A 275 -8.84 -18.08 16.01
N LEU A 276 -9.31 -18.71 17.10
CA LEU A 276 -10.68 -19.21 17.23
C LEU A 276 -11.69 -18.10 17.55
N ASN A 277 -12.96 -18.36 17.20
CA ASN A 277 -14.12 -17.54 17.54
C ASN A 277 -15.08 -18.29 18.49
N LEU A 278 -16.04 -17.59 19.10
CA LEU A 278 -16.91 -18.16 20.14
C LEU A 278 -17.81 -19.30 19.64
N ASN A 279 -18.26 -19.25 18.38
CA ASN A 279 -19.10 -20.29 17.77
C ASN A 279 -18.35 -21.62 17.59
N GLN A 280 -17.01 -21.61 17.62
CA GLN A 280 -16.16 -22.80 17.58
C GLN A 280 -15.94 -23.45 18.96
N LEU A 281 -16.35 -22.79 20.06
CA LEU A 281 -16.38 -23.39 21.40
C LEU A 281 -17.70 -24.15 21.68
N ILE A 282 -18.77 -23.81 20.97
CA ILE A 282 -20.14 -24.29 21.25
C ILE A 282 -20.20 -25.82 21.19
N GLY A 283 -20.54 -26.44 22.33
CA GLY A 283 -20.67 -27.88 22.46
C GLY A 283 -19.36 -28.68 22.43
N SER A 284 -18.21 -28.04 22.67
CA SER A 284 -16.90 -28.71 22.65
C SER A 284 -16.06 -28.46 23.91
N ASP A 285 -15.81 -29.54 24.66
CA ASP A 285 -14.87 -29.58 25.81
C ASP A 285 -13.39 -29.70 25.39
N ALA A 286 -13.09 -29.61 24.09
CA ALA A 286 -11.72 -29.75 23.59
C ALA A 286 -10.81 -28.57 23.98
N GLU A 287 -9.52 -28.87 24.16
CA GLU A 287 -8.45 -27.88 24.34
C GLU A 287 -8.32 -26.98 23.10
N LEU A 288 -7.99 -25.69 23.28
CA LEU A 288 -7.91 -24.72 22.17
C LEU A 288 -6.92 -25.16 21.07
N THR A 289 -5.84 -25.85 21.41
CA THR A 289 -4.89 -26.42 20.44
C THR A 289 -5.51 -27.48 19.52
N GLU A 290 -6.45 -28.27 20.04
CA GLU A 290 -7.16 -29.29 19.25
C GLU A 290 -8.26 -28.64 18.40
N LEU A 291 -9.01 -27.68 18.95
CA LEU A 291 -9.98 -26.88 18.19
C LEU A 291 -9.32 -26.10 17.04
N ALA A 292 -8.18 -25.46 17.28
CA ALA A 292 -7.46 -24.71 16.25
C ALA A 292 -7.04 -25.62 15.08
N ARG A 293 -6.58 -26.83 15.40
CA ARG A 293 -6.24 -27.87 14.42
C ARG A 293 -7.47 -28.37 13.63
N GLN A 294 -8.64 -28.48 14.28
CA GLN A 294 -9.90 -28.89 13.65
C GLN A 294 -10.49 -27.80 12.74
N HIS A 295 -10.38 -26.53 13.14
CA HIS A 295 -10.90 -25.38 12.38
C HIS A 295 -9.88 -24.72 11.45
N HIS A 296 -8.65 -25.26 11.38
CA HIS A 296 -7.55 -24.82 10.51
C HIS A 296 -7.06 -23.37 10.73
N VAL A 297 -7.31 -22.79 11.90
CA VAL A 297 -6.77 -21.48 12.32
C VAL A 297 -5.35 -21.64 12.88
N GLN A 298 -4.56 -20.56 12.87
CA GLN A 298 -3.12 -20.62 13.19
C GLN A 298 -2.85 -20.59 14.70
N LEU A 299 -3.64 -19.84 15.46
CA LEU A 299 -3.38 -19.58 16.87
C LEU A 299 -4.31 -20.43 17.78
N PRO A 300 -3.78 -21.13 18.79
CA PRO A 300 -4.56 -21.90 19.77
C PRO A 300 -5.13 -21.01 20.88
N VAL A 301 -5.70 -19.87 20.48
CA VAL A 301 -6.35 -18.86 21.32
C VAL A 301 -7.77 -18.63 20.80
N VAL A 302 -8.66 -18.13 21.64
CA VAL A 302 -10.01 -17.72 21.24
C VAL A 302 -10.26 -16.28 21.66
N SER A 303 -10.96 -15.51 20.83
CA SER A 303 -11.22 -14.09 21.08
C SER A 303 -12.70 -13.79 20.79
N VAL A 304 -13.30 -12.80 21.47
CA VAL A 304 -14.73 -12.49 21.27
C VAL A 304 -14.97 -12.03 19.83
N LEU A 305 -14.15 -11.09 19.35
CA LEU A 305 -13.99 -10.82 17.92
C LEU A 305 -12.51 -11.07 17.62
N PRO A 306 -12.12 -12.13 16.89
CA PRO A 306 -10.71 -12.39 16.57
C PRO A 306 -10.12 -11.36 15.59
N ALA A 307 -8.79 -11.41 15.42
CA ALA A 307 -8.12 -10.67 14.36
C ALA A 307 -8.19 -11.44 13.03
N SER A 308 -8.07 -10.73 11.91
CA SER A 308 -7.98 -11.35 10.60
C SER A 308 -6.55 -11.78 10.28
N THR A 309 -6.39 -12.98 9.71
CA THR A 309 -5.11 -13.46 9.21
C THR A 309 -4.65 -12.71 7.96
N SER A 310 -3.37 -12.83 7.64
CA SER A 310 -2.82 -12.40 6.34
C SER A 310 -1.63 -13.27 5.95
N ARG A 311 -1.25 -13.26 4.67
CA ARG A 311 -0.12 -14.07 4.19
C ARG A 311 1.21 -13.64 4.81
N GLU A 312 1.35 -12.36 5.17
CA GLU A 312 2.51 -11.87 5.93
C GLU A 312 2.49 -12.38 7.37
N THR A 313 1.33 -12.40 8.04
CA THR A 313 1.18 -12.93 9.40
C THR A 313 1.38 -14.45 9.44
N GLU A 314 0.79 -15.21 8.50
CA GLU A 314 1.05 -16.65 8.29
C GLU A 314 2.57 -16.90 8.12
N LEU A 315 3.25 -16.10 7.29
CA LEU A 315 4.69 -16.23 7.09
C LEU A 315 5.50 -15.90 8.35
N PHE A 316 5.23 -14.77 9.00
CA PHE A 316 6.03 -14.32 10.14
C PHE A 316 5.83 -15.23 11.36
N ASN A 317 4.62 -15.73 11.60
CA ASN A 317 4.36 -16.74 12.63
C ASN A 317 5.09 -18.06 12.31
N ARG A 318 5.14 -18.47 11.02
CA ARG A 318 5.87 -19.66 10.56
C ARG A 318 7.39 -19.53 10.70
N LEU A 319 7.97 -18.37 10.38
CA LEU A 319 9.42 -18.13 10.38
C LEU A 319 9.99 -17.74 11.74
N PHE A 320 9.21 -17.07 12.59
CA PHE A 320 9.68 -16.41 13.81
C PHE A 320 8.92 -16.83 15.07
N SER A 321 8.38 -18.06 15.08
CA SER A 321 7.69 -18.68 16.23
C SER A 321 8.51 -18.76 17.53
N THR A 322 9.82 -18.52 17.46
CA THR A 322 10.74 -18.45 18.62
C THR A 322 11.41 -17.08 18.77
N GLY A 323 10.81 -16.01 18.23
CA GLY A 323 11.40 -14.66 18.17
C GLY A 323 12.37 -14.48 16.99
N THR A 324 13.02 -13.31 16.89
CA THR A 324 13.89 -12.98 15.75
C THR A 324 15.36 -12.84 16.11
N ALA A 325 16.23 -13.26 15.18
CA ALA A 325 17.61 -12.80 15.19
C ALA A 325 17.61 -11.28 14.94
N ALA A 326 18.26 -10.52 15.82
CA ALA A 326 18.15 -9.05 15.93
C ALA A 326 18.61 -8.23 14.71
N GLN A 327 18.99 -8.87 13.60
CA GLN A 327 19.41 -8.25 12.34
C GLN A 327 18.56 -8.70 11.12
N THR A 328 17.67 -9.69 11.26
CA THR A 328 16.80 -10.14 10.15
C THR A 328 15.86 -9.01 9.73
N ASN A 329 15.91 -8.57 8.48
CA ASN A 329 14.96 -7.59 7.92
C ASN A 329 13.68 -8.33 7.47
N LEU A 330 12.53 -8.00 8.09
CA LEU A 330 11.28 -8.75 7.85
C LEU A 330 10.75 -8.56 6.43
N MET A 331 10.87 -7.33 5.91
CA MET A 331 10.42 -6.98 4.57
C MET A 331 11.19 -7.73 3.48
N VAL A 332 12.53 -7.81 3.60
CA VAL A 332 13.37 -8.56 2.65
C VAL A 332 13.09 -10.06 2.70
N GLU A 333 12.80 -10.62 3.88
CA GLU A 333 12.43 -12.04 3.99
C GLU A 333 11.06 -12.33 3.35
N LEU A 334 10.05 -11.47 3.58
CA LEU A 334 8.76 -11.56 2.88
C LEU A 334 8.94 -11.54 1.36
N ILE A 335 9.73 -10.59 0.84
CA ILE A 335 10.04 -10.49 -0.60
C ILE A 335 10.76 -11.75 -1.11
N ARG A 336 11.70 -12.31 -0.34
CA ARG A 336 12.43 -13.55 -0.66
C ARG A 336 11.47 -14.73 -0.82
N GLN A 337 10.55 -14.90 0.12
CA GLN A 337 9.58 -16.02 0.18
C GLN A 337 8.49 -15.92 -0.90
N ILE A 338 8.04 -14.70 -1.25
CA ILE A 338 7.15 -14.48 -2.41
C ILE A 338 7.89 -14.81 -3.71
N ARG A 339 9.17 -14.41 -3.84
CA ARG A 339 9.95 -14.63 -5.07
C ARG A 339 10.42 -16.07 -5.27
N SER A 340 10.55 -16.88 -4.22
CA SER A 340 10.76 -18.33 -4.34
C SER A 340 9.47 -19.10 -4.64
N GLY A 341 8.31 -18.58 -4.23
CA GLY A 341 7.01 -19.23 -4.31
C GLY A 341 6.59 -19.96 -3.03
N ASP A 342 7.37 -19.84 -1.94
CA ASP A 342 7.03 -20.36 -0.60
C ASP A 342 5.90 -19.56 0.10
N VAL A 343 5.53 -18.42 -0.49
CA VAL A 343 4.29 -17.66 -0.24
C VAL A 343 3.62 -17.36 -1.59
N ASP A 344 2.41 -17.90 -1.78
CA ASP A 344 1.52 -17.51 -2.86
C ASP A 344 0.59 -16.38 -2.40
N LEU A 345 0.52 -15.31 -3.19
CA LEU A 345 -0.36 -14.16 -2.96
C LEU A 345 -1.68 -14.26 -3.72
N THR A 346 -1.96 -15.38 -4.39
CA THR A 346 -3.26 -15.64 -5.04
C THR A 346 -4.36 -15.77 -3.96
N PRO A 347 -5.50 -15.05 -4.09
CA PRO A 347 -6.64 -15.20 -3.17
C PRO A 347 -7.17 -16.64 -3.19
N ARG A 348 -7.54 -17.13 -2.00
CA ARG A 348 -8.26 -18.39 -1.82
C ARG A 348 -9.77 -18.14 -1.98
N GLN A 349 -10.58 -19.20 -1.96
CA GLN A 349 -12.06 -19.07 -1.98
C GLN A 349 -12.62 -18.44 -0.70
N ASP A 350 -11.91 -18.60 0.42
CA ASP A 350 -12.25 -18.05 1.74
C ASP A 350 -11.73 -16.63 1.98
N SER A 351 -10.73 -16.17 1.21
CA SER A 351 -10.12 -14.83 1.31
C SER A 351 -11.14 -13.68 1.37
N GLY A 352 -10.77 -12.64 2.10
CA GLY A 352 -11.42 -11.33 2.08
C GLY A 352 -10.70 -10.35 1.15
N TRP A 353 -11.20 -9.12 1.11
CA TRP A 353 -10.72 -8.09 0.18
C TRP A 353 -9.22 -7.74 0.35
N TYR A 354 -8.65 -7.91 1.55
CA TYR A 354 -7.22 -7.63 1.78
C TYR A 354 -6.31 -8.52 0.92
N ASP A 355 -6.59 -9.82 0.83
CA ASP A 355 -5.83 -10.74 -0.02
C ASP A 355 -5.91 -10.34 -1.51
N HIS A 356 -7.06 -9.81 -1.98
CA HIS A 356 -7.19 -9.28 -3.34
C HIS A 356 -6.37 -7.98 -3.54
N GLN A 357 -6.32 -7.10 -2.54
CA GLN A 357 -5.45 -5.91 -2.56
C GLN A 357 -3.96 -6.28 -2.54
N ILE A 358 -3.53 -7.29 -1.77
CA ILE A 358 -2.14 -7.75 -1.74
C ILE A 358 -1.77 -8.49 -3.04
N HIS A 359 -2.68 -9.28 -3.61
CA HIS A 359 -2.47 -9.91 -4.92
C HIS A 359 -2.19 -8.89 -6.03
N ALA A 360 -2.78 -7.69 -5.98
CA ALA A 360 -2.47 -6.63 -6.94
C ALA A 360 -0.99 -6.20 -6.89
N LEU A 361 -0.37 -6.16 -5.71
CA LEU A 361 1.03 -5.72 -5.54
C LEU A 361 2.07 -6.74 -6.03
N GLU A 362 1.70 -8.02 -6.17
CA GLU A 362 2.61 -9.11 -6.56
C GLU A 362 3.45 -8.78 -7.81
N THR A 363 2.86 -8.16 -8.84
CA THR A 363 3.56 -7.87 -10.11
C THR A 363 4.64 -6.80 -9.98
N LEU A 364 4.77 -6.14 -8.84
CA LEU A 364 5.89 -5.25 -8.53
C LEU A 364 7.12 -6.03 -8.04
N LEU A 365 6.93 -7.17 -7.37
CA LEU A 365 8.01 -8.10 -7.00
C LEU A 365 8.34 -9.10 -8.12
N LEU A 366 7.32 -9.50 -8.88
CA LEU A 366 7.39 -10.46 -9.96
C LEU A 366 6.76 -9.88 -11.25
N PRO A 367 7.42 -8.93 -11.93
CA PRO A 367 6.90 -8.35 -13.17
C PRO A 367 6.64 -9.37 -14.28
N THR A 368 7.31 -10.52 -14.24
CA THR A 368 7.08 -11.66 -15.12
C THR A 368 5.74 -12.38 -14.91
N ARG A 369 5.03 -12.14 -13.79
CA ARG A 369 3.62 -12.53 -13.59
C ARG A 369 2.63 -11.51 -14.19
N GLY A 370 3.10 -10.31 -14.56
CA GLY A 370 2.30 -9.31 -15.27
C GLY A 370 2.29 -9.55 -16.79
N LYS A 371 1.15 -9.27 -17.43
CA LYS A 371 0.97 -9.42 -18.89
C LYS A 371 1.82 -8.43 -19.70
N GLU A 372 2.12 -7.28 -19.11
CA GLU A 372 3.07 -6.27 -19.59
C GLU A 372 4.50 -6.79 -19.76
N SER A 373 4.88 -7.94 -19.18
CA SER A 373 6.18 -8.58 -19.40
C SER A 373 6.48 -8.93 -20.86
N GLN A 374 5.46 -9.14 -21.70
CA GLN A 374 5.64 -9.35 -23.14
C GLN A 374 5.78 -8.06 -23.95
N LYS A 375 5.78 -6.89 -23.28
CA LYS A 375 5.78 -5.56 -23.89
C LYS A 375 6.89 -4.65 -23.34
N LEU A 376 7.42 -4.98 -22.17
CA LEU A 376 8.44 -4.22 -21.46
C LEU A 376 9.76 -5.01 -21.36
N LEU A 377 10.87 -4.30 -21.24
CA LEU A 377 12.19 -4.85 -20.92
C LEU A 377 12.76 -4.04 -19.75
N LEU A 378 12.89 -4.64 -18.57
CA LEU A 378 13.18 -3.91 -17.34
C LEU A 378 14.64 -4.07 -16.92
N THR A 379 15.30 -2.97 -16.57
CA THR A 379 16.63 -3.03 -15.95
C THR A 379 16.55 -3.53 -14.50
N ALA A 380 17.66 -4.05 -13.98
CA ALA A 380 17.82 -4.39 -12.58
C ALA A 380 17.55 -3.19 -11.65
N LYS A 381 17.80 -1.95 -12.11
CA LYS A 381 17.51 -0.72 -11.36
C LYS A 381 16.02 -0.44 -11.30
N TYR A 382 15.31 -0.54 -12.43
CA TYR A 382 13.85 -0.40 -12.46
C TYR A 382 13.19 -1.49 -11.61
N LYS A 383 13.63 -2.74 -11.72
CA LYS A 383 13.19 -3.86 -10.85
C LYS A 383 13.43 -3.57 -9.36
N ARG A 384 14.58 -3.01 -8.98
CA ARG A 384 14.84 -2.58 -7.59
C ARG A 384 13.84 -1.50 -7.15
N ARG A 385 13.54 -0.52 -7.99
CA ARG A 385 12.55 0.52 -7.69
C ARG A 385 11.11 -0.03 -7.62
N LEU A 386 10.75 -1.05 -8.40
CA LEU A 386 9.46 -1.74 -8.23
C LEU A 386 9.39 -2.49 -6.89
N ILE A 387 10.49 -3.08 -6.43
CA ILE A 387 10.57 -3.66 -5.08
C ILE A 387 10.41 -2.57 -4.01
N GLN A 388 11.09 -1.42 -4.14
CA GLN A 388 10.88 -0.28 -3.23
C GLN A 388 9.43 0.24 -3.26
N ALA A 389 8.79 0.24 -4.43
CA ALA A 389 7.37 0.56 -4.57
C ALA A 389 6.50 -0.43 -3.79
N PHE A 390 6.72 -1.74 -3.96
CA PHE A 390 6.06 -2.78 -3.16
C PHE A 390 6.24 -2.54 -1.66
N GLN A 391 7.47 -2.30 -1.18
CA GLN A 391 7.76 -2.10 0.25
C GLN A 391 6.95 -0.95 0.86
N ALA A 392 6.80 0.15 0.12
CA ALA A 392 5.96 1.26 0.56
C ALA A 392 4.46 0.95 0.42
N MET A 393 4.02 0.38 -0.69
CA MET A 393 2.61 0.09 -0.97
C MET A 393 2.05 -0.99 -0.04
N ILE A 394 2.80 -2.04 0.32
CA ILE A 394 2.39 -3.02 1.33
C ILE A 394 2.37 -2.41 2.74
N THR A 395 3.30 -1.50 3.05
CA THR A 395 3.28 -0.74 4.33
C THR A 395 2.03 0.14 4.40
N LYS A 396 1.71 0.84 3.30
CA LYS A 396 0.48 1.63 3.18
C LYS A 396 -0.75 0.76 3.28
N ARG A 397 -0.86 -0.33 2.51
CA ARG A 397 -1.99 -1.26 2.54
C ARG A 397 -2.14 -1.94 3.90
N ARG A 398 -1.07 -2.26 4.64
CA ARG A 398 -1.14 -2.76 6.03
C ARG A 398 -1.52 -1.69 7.06
N GLU A 399 -1.23 -0.41 6.80
CA GLU A 399 -1.70 0.73 7.63
C GLU A 399 -3.15 1.16 7.33
N THR A 400 -3.53 0.97 6.08
CA THR A 400 -4.90 0.91 5.57
C THR A 400 -5.63 -0.22 6.28
N HIS A 401 -5.09 -1.45 6.34
CA HIS A 401 -5.61 -2.56 7.15
C HIS A 401 -5.30 -2.48 8.65
N ALA A 402 -4.92 -1.30 9.15
CA ALA A 402 -5.31 -0.86 10.49
C ALA A 402 -6.74 -0.27 10.54
N ARG A 403 -7.53 -0.50 9.46
CA ARG A 403 -9.01 -0.38 9.28
C ARG A 403 -9.61 0.91 8.60
N GLN A 404 -8.79 1.67 7.82
CA GLN A 404 -9.06 2.59 6.64
C GLN A 404 -9.90 3.99 6.66
N LEU A 405 -9.44 5.23 6.15
CA LEU A 405 -10.17 6.54 5.60
C LEU A 405 -9.48 7.67 4.59
N GLY A 406 -10.12 8.38 3.54
CA GLY A 406 -9.60 9.50 2.55
C GLY A 406 -10.29 9.89 1.09
N ARG A 407 -9.78 10.81 0.12
CA ARG A 407 -10.06 11.21 -1.43
C ARG A 407 -10.72 12.63 -1.98
N ILE A 408 -10.75 13.45 -3.14
CA ILE A 408 -10.34 13.77 -4.64
C ILE A 408 -10.35 15.36 -5.13
N GLU A 409 -9.76 16.23 -6.09
CA GLU A 409 -9.04 16.45 -7.49
C GLU A 409 -8.25 17.88 -7.82
N ALA A 410 -7.94 18.43 -9.09
CA ALA A 410 -6.79 19.41 -9.60
C ALA A 410 -6.88 20.54 -10.83
N THR A 411 -6.06 20.99 -11.93
CA THR A 411 -4.68 20.97 -12.75
C THR A 411 -4.33 22.12 -13.88
N ALA A 412 -3.58 22.15 -15.10
CA ALA A 412 -2.85 21.27 -16.19
C ALA A 412 -1.84 21.96 -17.30
N ALA A 413 -1.16 21.27 -18.33
CA ALA A 413 -0.18 21.82 -19.43
C ALA A 413 0.12 21.08 -20.88
N ILE A 414 1.25 21.32 -21.66
CA ILE A 414 1.47 21.30 -23.22
C ILE A 414 2.61 20.36 -23.91
N PRO A 415 2.67 20.02 -25.28
CA PRO A 415 3.46 18.88 -25.92
C PRO A 415 4.53 19.08 -27.10
N PRO A 416 5.23 18.02 -27.65
CA PRO A 416 6.41 18.07 -28.59
C PRO A 416 6.44 17.13 -29.87
N ARG A 417 7.61 16.96 -30.55
CA ARG A 417 7.79 16.58 -32.01
C ARG A 417 8.71 15.37 -32.41
N LYS A 418 8.68 14.21 -31.72
CA LYS A 418 9.46 12.97 -32.09
C LYS A 418 8.65 11.70 -31.74
N ILE A 419 8.87 10.56 -32.43
CA ILE A 419 8.23 9.29 -32.05
C ILE A 419 8.94 8.74 -30.80
N ARG A 420 8.27 8.81 -29.65
CA ARG A 420 8.75 8.35 -28.34
C ARG A 420 7.68 7.45 -27.71
N PRO A 421 7.99 6.69 -26.64
CA PRO A 421 6.96 6.20 -25.74
C PRO A 421 6.04 7.35 -25.31
N ARG A 422 4.73 7.12 -25.31
CA ARG A 422 3.70 8.05 -24.86
C ARG A 422 2.98 7.45 -23.65
N LEU A 423 3.72 7.26 -22.57
CA LEU A 423 3.15 6.83 -21.30
C LEU A 423 2.29 7.97 -20.72
N ARG A 424 1.05 7.66 -20.33
CA ARG A 424 0.11 8.50 -19.55
C ARG A 424 0.11 8.10 -18.08
N VAL A 425 0.39 6.82 -17.79
CA VAL A 425 0.68 6.27 -16.46
C VAL A 425 1.92 5.39 -16.52
N GLU A 426 2.52 5.08 -15.37
CA GLU A 426 3.48 3.98 -15.25
C GLU A 426 2.86 2.66 -15.76
N PRO A 427 3.51 1.87 -16.63
CA PRO A 427 2.85 0.80 -17.39
C PRO A 427 2.63 -0.52 -16.60
N CYS A 428 2.28 -0.42 -15.32
CA CYS A 428 1.97 -1.53 -14.41
C CYS A 428 0.51 -2.01 -14.61
N ALA A 429 0.17 -2.36 -15.86
CA ALA A 429 -1.19 -2.69 -16.29
C ALA A 429 -1.86 -3.77 -15.45
N THR A 430 -1.15 -4.85 -15.09
CA THR A 430 -1.75 -5.95 -14.31
C THR A 430 -2.09 -5.52 -12.87
N PHE A 431 -1.32 -4.61 -12.27
CA PHE A 431 -1.63 -4.02 -10.95
C PHE A 431 -2.94 -3.21 -10.99
N TYR A 432 -3.14 -2.40 -12.04
CA TYR A 432 -4.37 -1.63 -12.18
C TYR A 432 -5.61 -2.53 -12.37
N LEU A 433 -5.51 -3.56 -13.23
CA LEU A 433 -6.58 -4.53 -13.44
C LEU A 433 -6.93 -5.31 -12.17
N ARG A 434 -5.92 -5.79 -11.42
CA ARG A 434 -6.15 -6.50 -10.15
C ARG A 434 -6.79 -5.59 -9.09
N THR A 435 -6.47 -4.30 -9.08
CA THR A 435 -7.10 -3.32 -8.17
C THR A 435 -8.55 -3.00 -8.59
N ALA A 436 -8.83 -2.84 -9.89
CA ALA A 436 -10.21 -2.70 -10.39
C ALA A 436 -11.09 -3.92 -10.02
N ARG A 437 -10.51 -5.13 -10.11
CA ARG A 437 -11.16 -6.39 -9.72
C ARG A 437 -11.36 -6.53 -8.21
N SER A 438 -10.49 -5.98 -7.37
CA SER A 438 -10.70 -5.99 -5.91
C SER A 438 -11.88 -5.09 -5.52
N TYR A 439 -12.08 -3.95 -6.20
CA TYR A 439 -13.30 -3.14 -6.03
C TYR A 439 -14.56 -3.83 -6.53
N ALA A 440 -14.51 -4.55 -7.65
CA ALA A 440 -15.66 -5.31 -8.14
C ALA A 440 -16.08 -6.45 -7.18
N PHE A 441 -15.10 -7.11 -6.55
CA PHE A 441 -15.34 -8.07 -5.45
C PHE A 441 -16.01 -7.40 -4.25
N LEU A 442 -15.47 -6.27 -3.80
CA LEU A 442 -15.97 -5.51 -2.64
C LEU A 442 -17.40 -4.99 -2.85
N GLU A 443 -17.69 -4.44 -4.03
CA GLU A 443 -19.03 -4.00 -4.44
C GLU A 443 -20.04 -5.16 -4.43
N SER A 444 -19.65 -6.31 -4.99
CA SER A 444 -20.49 -7.52 -5.00
C SER A 444 -20.72 -8.08 -3.59
N PHE A 445 -19.71 -8.03 -2.71
CA PHE A 445 -19.81 -8.46 -1.32
C PHE A 445 -20.75 -7.55 -0.50
N LEU A 446 -20.55 -6.23 -0.56
CA LEU A 446 -21.35 -5.27 0.21
C LEU A 446 -22.82 -5.31 -0.23
N HIS A 447 -23.11 -5.41 -1.53
CA HIS A 447 -24.47 -5.58 -2.04
C HIS A 447 -25.11 -6.96 -1.70
N ALA A 448 -24.33 -7.93 -1.22
CA ALA A 448 -24.83 -9.26 -0.85
C ALA A 448 -24.96 -9.48 0.66
N HIS A 449 -24.15 -8.81 1.49
CA HIS A 449 -24.21 -8.89 2.95
C HIS A 449 -25.03 -7.78 3.59
N CYS A 450 -25.08 -6.60 2.96
CA CYS A 450 -25.73 -5.45 3.56
C CYS A 450 -27.03 -5.15 2.81
N GLU A 451 -28.19 -5.31 3.47
CA GLU A 451 -29.43 -4.65 3.02
C GLU A 451 -29.33 -3.10 3.10
N ALA A 452 -28.20 -2.60 3.61
CA ALA A 452 -27.73 -1.23 3.47
C ALA A 452 -27.85 -0.72 2.03
N ASP A 453 -28.64 0.34 1.88
CA ASP A 453 -28.46 1.28 0.79
C ASP A 453 -27.12 1.99 1.00
N LEU A 454 -26.07 1.54 0.29
CA LEU A 454 -24.75 2.18 0.29
C LEU A 454 -24.80 3.66 -0.13
N GLY A 455 -25.89 4.10 -0.78
CA GLY A 455 -26.19 5.51 -1.07
C GLY A 455 -26.53 6.36 0.17
N GLN A 456 -26.73 5.75 1.35
CA GLN A 456 -26.99 6.44 2.62
C GLN A 456 -25.74 6.59 3.49
N LEU A 457 -24.67 5.84 3.19
CA LEU A 457 -23.39 5.97 3.88
C LEU A 457 -22.47 6.89 3.07
N HIS A 458 -21.84 7.83 3.76
CA HIS A 458 -20.74 8.62 3.23
C HIS A 458 -19.43 8.15 3.85
N GLY A 459 -18.38 8.04 3.02
CA GLY A 459 -17.04 7.80 3.55
C GLY A 459 -16.54 9.00 4.35
N TRP A 460 -15.34 8.88 4.95
CA TRP A 460 -14.77 9.96 5.78
C TRP A 460 -13.35 10.39 5.34
N ARG A 461 -12.95 11.60 5.78
CA ARG A 461 -11.63 12.26 5.62
C ARG A 461 -11.25 12.96 6.94
N GLU A 462 -9.99 13.37 7.12
CA GLU A 462 -9.50 14.01 8.38
C GLU A 462 -10.26 15.32 8.72
N GLY A 463 -10.94 15.92 7.72
CA GLY A 463 -11.82 17.08 7.86
C GLY A 463 -13.33 16.78 7.93
N GLY A 464 -13.75 15.54 8.22
CA GLY A 464 -15.17 15.13 8.30
C GLY A 464 -15.62 14.22 7.17
N GLU A 465 -16.91 14.22 6.86
CA GLU A 465 -17.51 13.36 5.83
C GLU A 465 -17.10 13.74 4.39
N ARG A 466 -17.44 12.83 3.47
CA ARG A 466 -17.20 12.92 2.03
C ARG A 466 -18.47 13.33 1.30
N GLU A 467 -18.27 13.97 0.15
CA GLU A 467 -19.34 14.60 -0.64
C GLU A 467 -20.21 13.56 -1.37
N ASN A 468 -19.59 12.51 -1.90
CA ASN A 468 -20.28 11.38 -2.50
C ASN A 468 -20.59 10.32 -1.43
N ASP A 469 -21.63 9.54 -1.69
CA ASP A 469 -21.94 8.30 -0.98
C ASP A 469 -20.98 7.16 -1.36
N LEU A 470 -20.99 6.08 -0.58
CA LEU A 470 -20.09 4.93 -0.78
C LEU A 470 -20.38 4.16 -2.07
N GLN A 471 -21.62 4.11 -2.55
CA GLN A 471 -21.95 3.40 -3.79
C GLN A 471 -21.39 4.13 -5.01
N THR A 472 -21.66 5.43 -5.12
CA THR A 472 -21.15 6.33 -6.15
C THR A 472 -19.62 6.35 -6.14
N GLU A 473 -18.99 6.39 -4.97
CA GLU A 473 -17.54 6.45 -4.88
C GLU A 473 -16.85 5.11 -5.20
N LEU A 474 -17.35 3.98 -4.69
CA LEU A 474 -16.83 2.65 -5.01
C LEU A 474 -16.95 2.35 -6.51
N GLY A 475 -18.12 2.67 -7.10
CA GLY A 475 -18.34 2.58 -8.53
C GLY A 475 -17.37 3.44 -9.33
N SER A 476 -17.15 4.69 -8.90
CA SER A 476 -16.20 5.62 -9.52
C SER A 476 -14.75 5.12 -9.47
N MET A 477 -14.33 4.56 -8.33
CA MET A 477 -12.97 4.04 -8.13
C MET A 477 -12.70 2.74 -8.90
N LYS A 478 -13.69 1.85 -8.95
CA LYS A 478 -13.71 0.68 -9.85
C LYS A 478 -13.54 1.11 -11.31
N GLN A 479 -14.33 2.09 -11.76
CA GLN A 479 -14.30 2.64 -13.12
C GLN A 479 -12.94 3.28 -13.45
N LEU A 480 -12.38 4.03 -12.50
CA LEU A 480 -11.10 4.74 -12.64
C LEU A 480 -9.92 3.78 -12.79
N PHE A 481 -9.87 2.69 -12.01
CA PHE A 481 -8.80 1.70 -12.11
C PHE A 481 -8.89 0.83 -13.38
N TYR A 482 -10.10 0.55 -13.88
CA TYR A 482 -10.26 0.04 -15.24
C TYR A 482 -9.77 1.04 -16.29
N GLY A 483 -9.96 2.34 -16.06
CA GLY A 483 -9.38 3.41 -16.88
C GLY A 483 -7.85 3.37 -16.95
N PHE A 484 -7.18 3.37 -15.79
CA PHE A 484 -5.71 3.26 -15.75
C PHE A 484 -5.18 1.98 -16.41
N TYR A 485 -5.89 0.85 -16.25
CA TYR A 485 -5.56 -0.39 -16.95
C TYR A 485 -5.62 -0.24 -18.47
N LEU A 486 -6.75 0.28 -18.99
CA LEU A 486 -6.97 0.44 -20.43
C LEU A 486 -5.96 1.42 -21.06
N LEU A 487 -5.67 2.52 -20.36
CA LEU A 487 -4.68 3.53 -20.78
C LEU A 487 -3.26 2.95 -20.82
N ALA A 488 -2.85 2.21 -19.77
CA ALA A 488 -1.57 1.51 -19.74
C ALA A 488 -1.45 0.45 -20.85
N CYS A 489 -2.54 -0.27 -21.14
CA CYS A 489 -2.59 -1.22 -22.24
C CYS A 489 -2.38 -0.55 -23.60
N GLU A 490 -3.10 0.54 -23.89
CA GLU A 490 -2.94 1.31 -25.13
C GLU A 490 -1.52 1.91 -25.26
N ASP A 491 -0.97 2.47 -24.18
CA ASP A 491 0.35 3.12 -24.16
C ASP A 491 1.50 2.19 -24.56
N ILE A 492 1.37 0.89 -24.27
CA ILE A 492 2.38 -0.13 -24.61
C ILE A 492 1.95 -1.05 -25.76
N GLY A 493 0.68 -1.00 -26.19
CA GLY A 493 0.10 -1.90 -27.19
C GLY A 493 -0.27 -3.29 -26.69
N LEU A 494 -0.51 -3.46 -25.38
CA LEU A 494 -1.04 -4.70 -24.79
C LEU A 494 -2.53 -4.88 -25.14
N ALA A 495 -3.03 -6.11 -25.06
CA ALA A 495 -4.45 -6.39 -25.21
C ALA A 495 -5.17 -6.19 -23.86
N PRO A 496 -6.29 -5.47 -23.81
CA PRO A 496 -7.22 -5.56 -22.70
C PRO A 496 -7.78 -6.99 -22.59
N GLU A 497 -7.73 -7.58 -21.39
CA GLU A 497 -8.24 -8.91 -21.06
C GLU A 497 -9.19 -8.81 -19.87
N LEU A 498 -10.36 -8.23 -20.17
CA LEU A 498 -11.55 -8.19 -19.32
C LEU A 498 -12.33 -9.50 -19.50
N ASN A 499 -13.01 -9.96 -18.45
CA ASN A 499 -13.87 -11.13 -18.53
C ASN A 499 -15.29 -10.69 -18.95
N ASP A 500 -16.02 -11.53 -19.69
CA ASP A 500 -17.39 -11.20 -20.15
C ASP A 500 -18.36 -10.88 -18.99
N GLU A 501 -18.11 -11.47 -17.82
CA GLU A 501 -18.89 -11.28 -16.58
C GLU A 501 -18.63 -9.94 -15.88
N GLU A 502 -17.57 -9.19 -16.25
CA GLU A 502 -17.16 -7.96 -15.55
C GLU A 502 -17.95 -6.70 -15.96
N ALA A 503 -18.78 -6.79 -17.02
CA ALA A 503 -19.74 -5.76 -17.44
C ALA A 503 -19.20 -4.32 -17.59
N VAL A 504 -17.90 -4.16 -17.90
CA VAL A 504 -17.21 -2.87 -17.91
C VAL A 504 -17.60 -2.00 -19.11
N ASP A 505 -18.11 -0.78 -18.89
CA ASP A 505 -18.14 0.25 -19.93
C ASP A 505 -16.71 0.75 -20.18
N VAL A 506 -16.09 0.16 -21.20
CA VAL A 506 -14.71 0.44 -21.63
C VAL A 506 -14.50 1.91 -21.96
N ASP A 507 -15.44 2.57 -22.64
CA ASP A 507 -15.24 3.96 -23.06
C ASP A 507 -15.53 4.95 -21.93
N ALA A 508 -16.41 4.62 -20.97
CA ALA A 508 -16.51 5.37 -19.71
C ALA A 508 -15.25 5.20 -18.85
N ALA A 509 -14.64 4.01 -18.83
CA ALA A 509 -13.40 3.77 -18.09
C ALA A 509 -12.23 4.58 -18.70
N TYR A 510 -12.07 4.58 -20.03
CA TYR A 510 -11.14 5.48 -20.71
C TYR A 510 -11.39 6.96 -20.31
N ARG A 511 -12.64 7.45 -20.39
CA ARG A 511 -12.97 8.84 -20.03
C ARG A 511 -12.66 9.16 -18.56
N ALA A 512 -12.94 8.26 -17.62
CA ALA A 512 -12.63 8.44 -16.21
C ALA A 512 -11.11 8.56 -15.99
N GLY A 513 -10.32 7.67 -16.59
CA GLY A 513 -8.87 7.72 -16.51
C GLY A 513 -8.27 8.97 -17.17
N GLU A 514 -8.77 9.40 -18.34
CA GLU A 514 -8.26 10.60 -19.02
C GLU A 514 -8.67 11.91 -18.33
N ALA A 515 -9.87 11.98 -17.74
CA ALA A 515 -10.29 13.09 -16.90
C ALA A 515 -9.41 13.20 -15.64
N TRP A 516 -9.17 12.07 -14.97
CA TRP A 516 -8.30 12.02 -13.79
C TRP A 516 -6.85 12.39 -14.10
N LEU A 517 -6.30 11.91 -15.23
CA LEU A 517 -4.92 12.19 -15.63
C LEU A 517 -4.71 13.58 -16.21
N ALA A 518 -5.79 14.25 -16.63
CA ALA A 518 -5.74 15.69 -16.77
C ALA A 518 -5.37 16.34 -15.42
N ASP A 519 -5.73 15.72 -14.28
CA ASP A 519 -6.02 16.31 -12.96
C ASP A 519 -5.14 15.80 -11.77
N LEU A 520 -3.81 15.94 -11.91
CA LEU A 520 -2.74 15.51 -10.96
C LEU A 520 -2.49 16.34 -9.66
N ALA A 521 -2.80 17.63 -9.57
CA ALA A 521 -2.62 18.45 -8.34
C ALA A 521 -3.72 18.22 -7.25
N HIS A 522 -4.06 16.94 -7.08
CA HIS A 522 -5.30 16.39 -6.54
C HIS A 522 -5.47 16.57 -5.01
N ARG A 523 -6.71 16.80 -4.49
CA ARG A 523 -6.96 17.17 -3.07
C ARG A 523 -6.37 16.26 -1.97
N ASP A 524 -5.90 15.08 -2.33
CA ASP A 524 -5.34 14.03 -1.45
C ASP A 524 -4.13 13.32 -2.06
N LEU A 525 -3.71 13.73 -3.26
CA LEU A 525 -2.28 13.83 -3.47
C LEU A 525 -1.71 14.94 -2.55
N ALA A 526 -2.53 15.90 -2.13
CA ALA A 526 -2.23 16.88 -1.07
C ALA A 526 -2.44 16.39 0.39
N VAL A 527 -2.78 15.12 0.65
CA VAL A 527 -2.79 14.57 2.02
C VAL A 527 -1.37 14.14 2.40
N ASP A 528 -0.98 14.43 3.65
CA ASP A 528 0.29 14.00 4.23
C ASP A 528 0.34 12.47 4.35
N THR A 529 1.08 11.82 3.46
CA THR A 529 1.12 10.35 3.34
C THR A 529 2.07 9.68 4.34
N ARG A 530 2.67 10.43 5.27
CA ARG A 530 3.70 9.92 6.18
C ARG A 530 3.07 9.17 7.32
N VAL A 531 3.40 7.89 7.45
CA VAL A 531 2.87 7.03 8.51
C VAL A 531 3.75 5.84 8.83
N SER A 532 3.54 5.23 10.01
CA SER A 532 4.26 4.07 10.51
C SER A 532 3.32 3.08 11.19
N VAL A 533 3.53 1.79 10.97
CA VAL A 533 2.81 0.69 11.64
C VAL A 533 3.76 -0.19 12.43
N PRO A 534 3.36 -0.68 13.63
CA PRO A 534 4.04 -1.81 14.26
C PRO A 534 3.82 -3.07 13.42
N VAL A 535 4.86 -3.87 13.24
CA VAL A 535 4.80 -5.08 12.39
C VAL A 535 5.09 -6.37 13.15
N MET A 536 5.79 -6.26 14.29
CA MET A 536 6.19 -7.34 15.18
C MET A 536 6.68 -6.74 16.51
N TYR A 537 6.42 -7.40 17.63
CA TYR A 537 7.09 -7.15 18.91
C TYR A 537 7.96 -8.35 19.25
N ASP A 538 9.22 -8.11 19.60
CA ASP A 538 10.17 -9.15 19.99
C ASP A 538 10.40 -9.10 21.52
N PRO A 539 9.89 -10.07 22.28
CA PRO A 539 10.00 -10.09 23.74
C PRO A 539 11.41 -10.47 24.24
N ALA A 540 12.27 -11.03 23.39
CA ALA A 540 13.62 -11.45 23.81
C ALA A 540 14.60 -10.27 23.88
N VAL A 541 14.33 -9.19 23.13
CA VAL A 541 15.10 -7.94 23.14
C VAL A 541 14.31 -6.71 23.63
N ASP A 542 13.03 -6.90 23.97
CA ASP A 542 12.06 -5.85 24.34
C ASP A 542 12.01 -4.70 23.33
N THR A 543 11.65 -5.00 22.08
CA THR A 543 11.45 -3.98 21.04
C THR A 543 10.26 -4.26 20.13
N THR A 544 9.49 -3.21 19.83
CA THR A 544 8.55 -3.20 18.69
C THR A 544 9.27 -2.74 17.44
N ARG A 545 9.16 -3.51 16.35
CA ARG A 545 9.61 -3.15 15.02
C ARG A 545 8.49 -2.44 14.25
N LEU A 546 8.84 -1.42 13.48
CA LEU A 546 7.92 -0.63 12.66
C LEU A 546 8.37 -0.56 11.21
N TRP A 547 7.39 -0.52 10.31
CA TRP A 547 7.52 -0.10 8.92
C TRP A 547 6.94 1.31 8.77
N ALA A 548 7.55 2.16 7.94
CA ALA A 548 7.09 3.53 7.74
C ALA A 548 7.27 4.05 6.31
N THR A 549 6.34 4.91 5.87
CA THR A 549 6.54 5.85 4.76
C THR A 549 6.98 7.19 5.35
N LEU A 550 8.18 7.65 5.00
CA LEU A 550 8.75 8.90 5.54
C LEU A 550 8.38 10.15 4.73
N GLY A 551 7.87 9.96 3.51
CA GLY A 551 7.45 11.02 2.59
C GLY A 551 7.49 10.53 1.14
N VAL A 552 7.19 11.45 0.23
CA VAL A 552 7.32 11.28 -1.22
C VAL A 552 8.66 11.86 -1.67
N ARG A 553 9.32 11.26 -2.67
CA ARG A 553 10.40 11.86 -3.45
C ARG A 553 10.15 11.66 -4.94
N MET A 554 10.91 12.35 -5.77
CA MET A 554 10.87 12.16 -7.23
C MET A 554 12.02 11.27 -7.68
N VAL A 555 11.76 10.36 -8.62
CA VAL A 555 12.81 9.61 -9.35
C VAL A 555 12.61 9.74 -10.85
N LYS A 556 13.67 9.52 -11.61
CA LYS A 556 13.61 9.50 -13.07
C LYS A 556 13.08 8.16 -13.56
N LEU A 557 12.32 8.19 -14.65
CA LEU A 557 11.94 7.02 -15.42
C LEU A 557 12.29 7.28 -16.89
N ASP A 558 13.34 6.62 -17.37
CA ASP A 558 13.74 6.68 -18.77
C ASP A 558 13.03 5.58 -19.56
N ALA A 559 12.33 5.96 -20.63
CA ALA A 559 11.59 5.04 -21.50
C ALA A 559 12.01 5.24 -22.96
N LYS A 560 12.26 4.12 -23.67
CA LYS A 560 12.60 4.12 -25.10
C LYS A 560 12.17 2.83 -25.79
N TYR A 561 11.96 2.87 -27.11
CA TYR A 561 11.68 1.67 -27.90
C TYR A 561 12.96 0.87 -28.15
N VAL A 562 12.99 -0.38 -27.70
CA VAL A 562 14.00 -1.40 -28.09
C VAL A 562 13.50 -2.30 -29.21
N ARG A 563 12.19 -2.30 -29.48
CA ARG A 563 11.65 -2.59 -30.82
C ARG A 563 10.69 -1.47 -31.23
N PRO A 564 10.86 -0.87 -32.41
CA PRO A 564 10.02 0.23 -32.87
C PRO A 564 8.55 -0.19 -33.08
N PRO A 565 7.59 0.72 -32.89
CA PRO A 565 6.22 0.53 -33.35
C PRO A 565 6.14 0.56 -34.87
N GLN A 566 4.95 0.28 -35.41
CA GLN A 566 4.61 0.47 -36.82
C GLN A 566 3.73 1.71 -37.00
N MET A 567 3.76 2.32 -38.18
CA MET A 567 2.94 3.48 -38.53
C MET A 567 2.37 3.39 -39.95
N ARG A 568 1.26 4.10 -40.21
CA ARG A 568 0.67 4.29 -41.55
C ARG A 568 -0.06 5.63 -41.65
N GLU A 569 -0.18 6.16 -42.86
CA GLU A 569 -0.79 7.47 -43.14
C GLU A 569 -2.32 7.49 -43.00
N ASN A 570 -2.98 6.35 -43.21
CA ASN A 570 -4.43 6.20 -43.22
C ASN A 570 -4.79 4.69 -43.11
N PRO A 571 -6.06 4.31 -42.88
CA PRO A 571 -6.47 2.91 -42.74
C PRO A 571 -6.19 2.00 -43.96
N GLN A 572 -5.99 2.57 -45.15
CA GLN A 572 -5.75 1.84 -46.40
C GLN A 572 -4.26 1.68 -46.73
N SER A 573 -3.39 2.55 -46.21
CA SER A 573 -1.94 2.44 -46.38
C SER A 573 -1.37 1.23 -45.62
N PRO A 574 -0.34 0.55 -46.16
CA PRO A 574 0.33 -0.55 -45.47
C PRO A 574 1.05 -0.03 -44.22
N TRP A 575 1.11 -0.87 -43.18
CA TRP A 575 1.92 -0.62 -42.00
C TRP A 575 3.41 -0.65 -42.35
N GLN A 576 4.17 0.32 -41.83
CA GLN A 576 5.60 0.46 -42.02
C GLN A 576 6.30 0.54 -40.65
N LEU A 577 7.45 -0.12 -40.51
CA LEU A 577 8.24 -0.07 -39.28
C LEU A 577 8.85 1.32 -39.08
N VAL A 578 8.77 1.88 -37.87
CA VAL A 578 9.38 3.18 -37.59
C VAL A 578 10.91 3.06 -37.63
N GLN A 579 11.53 3.83 -38.53
CA GLN A 579 12.99 3.88 -38.70
C GLN A 579 13.68 4.46 -37.45
N ALA A 580 14.87 3.95 -37.12
CA ALA A 580 15.55 4.23 -35.85
C ALA A 580 15.85 5.72 -35.64
N GLU A 581 16.19 6.45 -36.69
CA GLU A 581 16.43 7.89 -36.71
C GLU A 581 15.19 8.73 -36.37
N ARG A 582 13.97 8.18 -36.54
CA ARG A 582 12.70 8.82 -36.17
C ARG A 582 12.30 8.58 -34.71
N LEU A 583 12.91 7.59 -34.06
CA LEU A 583 12.70 7.28 -32.64
C LEU A 583 13.34 8.36 -31.76
N GLY A 584 12.89 8.44 -30.52
CA GLY A 584 13.57 9.16 -29.46
C GLY A 584 13.20 8.64 -28.08
N ASP A 585 14.08 8.90 -27.13
CA ASP A 585 13.90 8.55 -25.74
C ASP A 585 13.07 9.65 -25.03
N VAL A 586 12.42 9.27 -23.93
CA VAL A 586 11.75 10.22 -23.03
C VAL A 586 12.16 9.92 -21.58
N THR A 587 12.53 10.97 -20.85
CA THR A 587 12.72 10.95 -19.40
C THR A 587 11.48 11.55 -18.77
N TYR A 588 10.79 10.77 -17.96
CA TYR A 588 9.77 11.24 -17.04
C TYR A 588 10.37 11.44 -15.65
N VAL A 589 9.65 12.15 -14.78
CA VAL A 589 9.83 12.03 -13.33
C VAL A 589 8.57 11.45 -12.70
N ILE A 590 8.75 10.53 -11.76
CA ILE A 590 7.67 9.81 -11.10
C ILE A 590 7.77 10.02 -9.58
N ALA A 591 6.63 10.28 -8.96
CA ALA A 591 6.54 10.47 -7.51
C ALA A 591 6.48 9.10 -6.81
N VAL A 592 7.40 8.82 -5.90
CA VAL A 592 7.53 7.53 -5.20
C VAL A 592 7.71 7.73 -3.70
N ASP A 593 7.29 6.73 -2.93
CA ASP A 593 7.37 6.76 -1.47
C ASP A 593 8.75 6.36 -0.97
N GLU A 594 9.23 7.01 0.09
CA GLU A 594 10.44 6.57 0.79
C GLU A 594 10.10 5.71 2.02
N PHE A 595 10.34 4.40 1.87
CA PHE A 595 10.13 3.39 2.91
C PHE A 595 11.29 3.32 3.91
N ALA A 596 11.01 3.04 5.18
CA ALA A 596 11.99 2.67 6.19
C ALA A 596 11.47 1.58 7.16
N GLU A 597 12.37 0.70 7.61
CA GLU A 597 12.16 -0.23 8.73
C GLU A 597 13.05 0.22 9.90
N PHE A 598 12.51 0.25 11.12
CA PHE A 598 13.23 0.59 12.36
C PHE A 598 12.59 -0.07 13.58
N SER A 599 13.24 0.01 14.75
CA SER A 599 12.68 -0.50 16.02
C SER A 599 12.64 0.58 17.11
N LEU A 600 11.71 0.44 18.04
CA LEU A 600 11.57 1.23 19.27
C LEU A 600 11.63 0.31 20.50
N PRO A 601 12.12 0.78 21.65
CA PRO A 601 12.15 0.00 22.89
C PRO A 601 10.75 -0.23 23.47
N GLY A 602 10.52 -1.39 24.07
CA GLY A 602 9.21 -1.78 24.60
C GLY A 602 8.13 -1.92 23.52
N ARG A 603 6.86 -1.94 23.95
CA ARG A 603 5.68 -1.91 23.06
C ARG A 603 5.37 -0.52 22.49
N GLN A 604 6.40 0.29 22.20
CA GLN A 604 6.23 1.68 21.78
C GLN A 604 5.86 1.82 20.29
N THR A 605 4.94 2.75 20.01
CA THR A 605 4.44 3.08 18.67
C THR A 605 4.40 4.60 18.47
N LEU A 606 4.60 5.09 17.24
CA LEU A 606 4.41 6.51 16.89
C LEU A 606 2.99 6.75 16.37
N THR A 607 2.35 7.86 16.76
CA THR A 607 1.18 8.37 16.01
C THR A 607 1.62 8.99 14.68
N ARG A 608 0.67 9.16 13.73
CA ARG A 608 0.86 9.98 12.52
C ARG A 608 1.51 11.33 12.86
N LYS A 609 1.06 12.04 13.91
CA LYS A 609 1.68 13.30 14.36
C LYS A 609 3.12 13.12 14.86
N GLN A 610 3.40 12.15 15.74
CA GLN A 610 4.75 11.93 16.28
C GLN A 610 5.77 11.60 15.18
N LEU A 611 5.35 10.87 14.14
CA LEU A 611 6.17 10.59 12.97
C LEU A 611 6.38 11.83 12.09
N ARG A 612 5.29 12.56 11.75
CA ARG A 612 5.34 13.80 10.95
C ARG A 612 6.27 14.83 11.62
N ASP A 613 6.07 15.08 12.92
CA ASP A 613 6.92 15.96 13.76
C ASP A 613 8.41 15.55 13.75
N LEU A 614 8.75 14.29 13.48
CA LEU A 614 10.13 13.80 13.39
C LEU A 614 10.68 13.91 11.96
N ALA A 615 9.88 13.56 10.95
CA ALA A 615 10.24 13.72 9.55
C ALA A 615 10.43 15.20 9.15
N ASP A 616 9.61 16.12 9.67
CA ASP A 616 9.74 17.57 9.44
C ASP A 616 11.05 18.16 9.97
N ARG A 617 11.69 17.50 10.96
CA ARG A 617 13.02 17.87 11.48
C ARG A 617 14.18 17.20 10.75
N HIS A 618 13.91 16.18 9.94
CA HIS A 618 14.93 15.31 9.34
C HIS A 618 14.62 15.06 7.86
N PRO A 619 15.06 15.94 6.94
CA PRO A 619 14.60 16.00 5.55
C PRO A 619 15.09 14.83 4.65
N SER A 620 15.75 13.83 5.22
CA SER A 620 16.17 12.61 4.53
C SER A 620 16.07 11.39 5.46
N LYS A 621 15.87 10.22 4.86
CA LYS A 621 15.77 8.93 5.57
C LYS A 621 16.95 8.65 6.49
N GLN A 622 18.18 8.94 6.08
CA GLN A 622 19.34 8.72 6.95
C GLN A 622 19.31 9.64 8.17
N ALA A 623 19.01 10.93 8.00
CA ALA A 623 18.89 11.86 9.12
C ALA A 623 17.78 11.45 10.11
N PHE A 624 16.68 10.88 9.60
CA PHE A 624 15.58 10.35 10.40
C PHE A 624 15.99 9.11 11.20
N LEU A 625 16.66 8.13 10.57
CA LEU A 625 17.15 6.92 11.22
C LEU A 625 18.26 7.21 12.25
N ASP A 626 19.16 8.15 11.94
CA ASP A 626 20.18 8.65 12.87
C ASP A 626 19.55 9.29 14.11
N ALA A 627 18.43 10.01 13.95
CA ALA A 627 17.72 10.66 15.04
C ALA A 627 17.02 9.65 15.97
N LEU A 628 16.32 8.66 15.40
CA LEU A 628 15.74 7.55 16.15
C LEU A 628 16.81 6.77 16.94
N SER A 629 17.95 6.48 16.30
CA SER A 629 19.08 5.78 16.93
C SER A 629 19.60 6.56 18.14
N LYS A 630 19.74 7.89 18.02
CA LYS A 630 20.14 8.77 19.13
C LYS A 630 19.10 8.77 20.25
N MET A 631 17.82 8.90 19.92
CA MET A 631 16.73 8.86 20.92
C MET A 631 16.74 7.56 21.74
N ALA A 632 16.94 6.41 21.09
CA ALA A 632 17.05 5.11 21.76
C ALA A 632 18.28 5.02 22.69
N THR A 633 19.40 5.66 22.34
CA THR A 633 20.59 5.72 23.22
C THR A 633 20.48 6.72 24.37
N SER A 634 19.67 7.79 24.23
CA SER A 634 19.48 8.82 25.28
C SER A 634 18.39 8.50 26.30
N GLY A 635 17.66 7.38 26.12
CA GLY A 635 16.63 6.88 27.03
C GLY A 635 17.12 5.79 28.00
N ARG A 636 18.44 5.62 28.14
CA ARG A 636 19.12 4.69 29.06
C ARG A 636 20.10 5.46 29.94
#